data_AF-A0A1H7NG80-F1
#
_entry.id   AF-A0A1H7NG80-F1
#
_cell.length_a   1.000
_cell.length_b   1.000
_cell.length_c   1.000
_cell.angle_alpha   90.00
_cell.angle_beta   90.00
_cell.angle_gamma   90.00
#
_symmetry.space_group_name_H-M   'P 1'
#
loop_
_entity.id
_entity.type
_entity.pdbx_description
1 polymer ?
#
loop_
_entity_poly.entity_id
_entity_poly.type
_entity_poly.pdbx_seq_one_letter_code
_entity_poly.pdbx_strand_id
1 'polypeptide(L)'
;MGNYYLGLDVGIGSIGWSVINIEKKRIEDFGVRLFDSGEDVKNKNSFCQQRRSKRGIRRRYRRRSHRKLRLKNYLSVIGLTTSEKIDYYFETADNNVIQLRYRGLSEKLTPEEIVACLIHICNNRGYRDFYEVNIDDIEDPDERKEYGAIDDIKRLMDDGEYRTPAEMICKCSEFDEPNSVYRKYHNSAASEKHYLLTRHMLEKEVSLILEHQSKYYDILDNKVIASIKDIIFAQRDFETGPGNENDKYRKFTGYLDSLGKCQFFQDQDRGCRFTVIADIYAFVNVLSQYTYTNSSGENKFDATFANELINSALKKGSMDKRELKAIAKSYHIDINDKTGDTSLTKCFKYIKIVKPFFEKYGFDWDKIIENYTDTDNNILNRIGIVLSQAQTPRRRREKLKALNLGLDESLINDLTKLKLSGTANVSYKYMQGSIEAFCEGDLYGKFQAKFNQEIPDVDENAKPKKLPPFKNEDDCEFFKNPVVFRSINETRKLINAIIDKYGYPAAVNLETADELNKTFEDRAIDTKRKNDNEKENDRIVKEICECIKCDEAQARHLIEKYKLWEAQEGKCLYSGKTITKEDMLRDKDKLFEVDHIIPYSLILDNTISNKALVYAEENQRKGQRTPLMYMNNTQASDYRIRVNAMLKSKKCNKKKYQYLMLPNLNNQDLLSEWKSRNLNDTRYICKYLVNYLRNNLRFDRSYESKDEEDIKIRDHARVFAVKSRFTSTFRRWWLNEKTWGRYDKAELKKLTYLDHAADAIVIANCRPEYVILAGEKMKLNRMYHQAGKKITPEYEQSKNACIESLFKYYRMDRRTSERLLSGHGRLSPIIPNLSDEVDKRLWDKNIYEQFWKNDEDKKSCEELYRENVMSLYKDDPKFAASLRMPVISLKPDHKYRGSVTTDNAICVKEIDGKMIQLSRKSISSITEKDIDKIYTDDRILIDSLRSIFERGSYKDVGEYLKKTDQTFFTTSNGMRVNKVTVKSTAPGRWLRKDIDGSNFSMLDDRSYYCIELYKDGKGNNNLQGIAMSDIVHKNGKLWLKPDFKYPDDYSAHVMYFFPGDYIRIKTFSKKSGEKLKFEGYFKSIKSVNENSFRFISDNKPCAEDKRVAVAQKDIVIKLTVDLMGKIQGENDGRGISCGEPLSLLKEKS
;
A
#
# COMPACT_ATOMS: atom_id res chain seq x y z
N MET A 1 7.73 34.84 -20.15
CA MET A 1 9.09 35.08 -19.64
C MET A 1 9.99 33.94 -20.12
N GLY A 2 10.01 33.67 -21.43
CA GLY A 2 10.14 32.34 -22.02
C GLY A 2 11.33 31.43 -21.68
N ASN A 3 12.39 31.93 -21.04
CA ASN A 3 13.64 31.18 -20.85
C ASN A 3 13.85 30.70 -19.40
N TYR A 4 13.09 29.69 -18.96
CA TYR A 4 13.23 29.16 -17.61
C TYR A 4 13.20 27.64 -17.52
N TYR A 5 13.92 27.10 -16.54
CA TYR A 5 13.82 25.70 -16.14
C TYR A 5 12.92 25.56 -14.92
N LEU A 6 12.02 24.58 -15.00
CA LEU A 6 11.13 24.19 -13.91
C LEU A 6 11.69 22.96 -13.19
N GLY A 7 12.05 23.10 -11.92
CA GLY A 7 12.44 21.95 -11.07
C GLY A 7 11.28 21.48 -10.24
N LEU A 8 11.09 20.16 -10.15
CA LEU A 8 10.00 19.52 -9.41
C LEU A 8 10.50 18.35 -8.55
N ASP A 9 10.37 18.48 -7.23
CA ASP A 9 10.47 17.38 -6.26
C ASP A 9 9.05 16.90 -5.92
N VAL A 10 8.64 15.77 -6.50
CA VAL A 10 7.24 15.28 -6.39
C VAL A 10 7.17 14.07 -5.45
N GLY A 11 6.56 14.30 -4.28
CA GLY A 11 6.26 13.28 -3.29
C GLY A 11 4.80 12.81 -3.28
N ILE A 12 4.46 11.96 -2.31
CA ILE A 12 3.10 11.43 -2.11
C ILE A 12 2.15 12.43 -1.42
N GLY A 13 2.67 13.46 -0.78
CA GLY A 13 1.90 14.49 -0.05
C GLY A 13 2.49 15.90 -0.12
N SER A 14 3.54 16.08 -0.93
CA SER A 14 4.23 17.35 -1.11
C SER A 14 4.77 17.46 -2.54
N ILE A 15 4.81 18.68 -3.05
CA ILE A 15 5.48 19.04 -4.30
C ILE A 15 6.35 20.27 -4.02
N GLY A 16 7.67 20.08 -4.03
CA GLY A 16 8.62 21.18 -4.13
C GLY A 16 8.71 21.64 -5.57
N TRP A 17 8.72 22.95 -5.81
CA TRP A 17 8.86 23.50 -7.16
C TRP A 17 9.77 24.73 -7.18
N SER A 18 10.44 24.95 -8.31
CA SER A 18 11.26 26.15 -8.54
C SER A 18 11.28 26.57 -10.00
N VAL A 19 11.41 27.87 -10.24
CA VAL A 19 11.52 28.50 -11.56
C VAL A 19 12.86 29.22 -11.62
N ILE A 20 13.77 28.73 -12.46
CA ILE A 20 15.12 29.29 -12.64
C ILE A 20 15.21 29.97 -13.99
N ASN A 21 15.49 31.28 -14.00
CA ASN A 21 15.72 32.02 -15.23
C ASN A 21 17.14 31.77 -15.72
N ILE A 22 17.25 31.28 -16.96
CA ILE A 22 18.53 30.85 -17.52
C ILE A 22 19.38 32.06 -17.95
N GLU A 23 18.75 33.10 -18.46
CA GLU A 23 19.42 34.31 -18.96
C GLU A 23 19.92 35.18 -17.83
N LYS A 24 19.02 35.47 -16.88
CA LYS A 24 19.34 36.27 -15.70
C LYS A 24 20.12 35.48 -14.65
N LYS A 25 20.22 34.16 -14.80
CA LYS A 25 20.90 33.23 -13.89
C LYS A 25 20.51 33.46 -12.42
N ARG A 26 19.21 33.52 -12.16
CA ARG A 26 18.64 33.75 -10.82
C ARG A 26 17.42 32.87 -10.58
N ILE A 27 17.06 32.71 -9.32
CA ILE A 27 15.77 32.13 -8.93
C ILE A 27 14.71 33.18 -9.25
N GLU A 28 13.61 32.80 -9.91
CA GLU A 28 12.47 33.71 -10.12
C GLU A 28 11.40 33.45 -9.07
N ASP A 29 11.09 32.17 -8.85
CA ASP A 29 10.13 31.75 -7.86
C ASP A 29 10.42 30.33 -7.39
N PHE A 30 9.82 29.98 -6.24
CA PHE A 30 9.87 28.64 -5.70
C PHE A 30 8.76 28.49 -4.65
N GLY A 31 8.48 27.26 -4.27
CA GLY A 31 7.58 27.01 -3.17
C GLY A 31 7.34 25.54 -2.92
N VAL A 32 6.40 25.28 -2.01
CA VAL A 32 6.01 23.93 -1.65
C VAL A 32 4.50 23.86 -1.59
N ARG A 33 3.93 22.89 -2.32
CA ARG A 33 2.51 22.56 -2.26
C ARG A 33 2.32 21.29 -1.45
N LEU A 34 1.65 21.39 -0.31
CA LEU A 34 1.30 20.29 0.58
C LEU A 34 -0.17 19.87 0.38
N PHE A 35 -0.41 18.56 0.48
CA PHE A 35 -1.75 17.99 0.44
C PHE A 35 -1.78 16.67 1.23
N ASP A 36 -2.96 16.33 1.76
CA ASP A 36 -3.20 15.03 2.36
C ASP A 36 -2.80 13.92 1.37
N SER A 37 -1.92 12.99 1.76
CA SER A 37 -1.51 11.87 0.91
C SER A 37 -2.66 10.89 0.63
N GLY A 38 -3.72 10.91 1.44
CA GLY A 38 -4.83 9.97 1.36
C GLY A 38 -4.56 8.67 2.13
N GLU A 39 -3.60 8.71 3.04
CA GLU A 39 -3.20 7.62 3.92
C GLU A 39 -3.44 7.99 5.38
N ASP A 40 -3.76 6.97 6.19
CA ASP A 40 -3.85 7.11 7.64
C ASP A 40 -2.47 7.41 8.24
N VAL A 41 -2.32 8.49 9.00
CA VAL A 41 -1.03 8.90 9.58
C VAL A 41 -0.39 7.81 10.45
N LYS A 42 -1.20 6.99 11.16
CA LYS A 42 -0.70 5.97 12.10
C LYS A 42 -0.31 4.66 11.41
N ASN A 43 -1.16 4.19 10.51
CA ASN A 43 -0.97 2.88 9.87
C ASN A 43 -0.42 2.98 8.43
N LYS A 44 -0.41 4.19 7.84
CA LYS A 44 -0.17 4.51 6.42
C LYS A 44 -0.93 3.61 5.45
N ASN A 45 -2.09 3.09 5.88
CA ASN A 45 -3.05 2.41 5.01
C ASN A 45 -3.84 3.47 4.26
N SER A 46 -4.09 3.26 2.96
CA SER A 46 -4.94 4.17 2.19
C SER A 46 -6.35 4.26 2.79
N PHE A 47 -6.93 5.46 2.90
CA PHE A 47 -8.32 5.64 3.31
C PHE A 47 -9.31 4.89 2.41
N CYS A 48 -8.94 4.68 1.13
CA CYS A 48 -9.75 3.88 0.21
C CYS A 48 -9.77 2.39 0.59
N GLN A 49 -8.67 1.85 1.13
CA GLN A 49 -8.61 0.48 1.66
C GLN A 49 -9.48 0.34 2.90
N GLN A 50 -9.41 1.30 3.83
CA GLN A 50 -10.29 1.32 5.01
C GLN A 50 -11.78 1.39 4.61
N ARG A 51 -12.13 2.30 3.69
CA ARG A 51 -13.49 2.41 3.13
C ARG A 51 -13.94 1.13 2.44
N ARG A 52 -13.04 0.43 1.73
CA ARG A 52 -13.30 -0.87 1.09
C ARG A 52 -13.58 -1.95 2.14
N SER A 53 -12.76 -2.02 3.19
CA SER A 53 -12.95 -2.95 4.32
C SER A 53 -14.29 -2.74 5.01
N LYS A 54 -14.60 -1.51 5.44
CA LYS A 54 -15.90 -1.18 6.06
C LYS A 54 -17.09 -1.47 5.15
N ARG A 55 -16.96 -1.22 3.83
CA ARG A 55 -17.99 -1.61 2.85
C ARG A 55 -18.16 -3.13 2.75
N GLY A 56 -17.06 -3.88 2.78
CA GLY A 56 -17.07 -5.36 2.84
C GLY A 56 -17.81 -5.87 4.07
N ILE A 57 -17.50 -5.31 5.24
CA ILE A 57 -18.16 -5.64 6.52
C ILE A 57 -19.67 -5.35 6.45
N ARG A 58 -20.08 -4.15 6.01
CA ARG A 58 -21.52 -3.81 5.85
C ARG A 58 -22.25 -4.78 4.94
N ARG A 59 -21.64 -5.15 3.80
CA ARG A 59 -22.21 -6.15 2.88
C ARG A 59 -22.32 -7.53 3.53
N ARG A 60 -21.29 -7.95 4.29
CA ARG A 60 -21.29 -9.22 5.02
C ARG A 60 -22.44 -9.27 6.03
N TYR A 61 -22.59 -8.24 6.88
CA TYR A 61 -23.67 -8.17 7.86
C TYR A 61 -25.05 -8.13 7.20
N ARG A 62 -25.26 -7.27 6.20
CA ARG A 62 -26.54 -7.21 5.47
C ARG A 62 -26.93 -8.54 4.86
N ARG A 63 -25.97 -9.24 4.23
CA ARG A 63 -26.21 -10.56 3.61
C ARG A 63 -26.43 -11.65 4.64
N ARG A 64 -25.74 -11.62 5.80
CA ARG A 64 -25.98 -12.56 6.91
C ARG A 64 -27.39 -12.37 7.46
N SER A 65 -27.79 -11.13 7.77
CA SER A 65 -29.13 -10.81 8.26
C SER A 65 -30.21 -11.22 7.27
N HIS A 66 -30.08 -10.84 5.99
CA HIS A 66 -31.04 -11.21 4.95
C HIS A 66 -31.15 -12.74 4.76
N ARG A 67 -30.04 -13.48 4.87
CA ARG A 67 -30.06 -14.95 4.81
C ARG A 67 -30.80 -15.56 6.01
N LYS A 68 -30.57 -15.05 7.22
CA LYS A 68 -31.32 -15.48 8.42
C LYS A 68 -32.82 -15.23 8.25
N LEU A 69 -33.20 -14.06 7.73
CA LEU A 69 -34.59 -13.73 7.44
C LEU A 69 -35.21 -14.68 6.40
N ARG A 70 -34.52 -14.94 5.29
CA ARG A 70 -34.97 -15.90 4.27
C ARG A 70 -35.18 -17.30 4.85
N LEU A 71 -34.26 -17.75 5.71
CA LEU A 71 -34.39 -19.04 6.38
C LEU A 71 -35.61 -19.07 7.30
N LYS A 72 -35.77 -18.09 8.19
CA LYS A 72 -36.95 -17.99 9.07
C LYS A 72 -38.27 -17.97 8.28
N ASN A 73 -38.35 -17.14 7.24
CA ASN A 73 -39.53 -17.06 6.38
C ASN A 73 -39.81 -18.38 5.67
N TYR A 74 -38.77 -19.03 5.13
CA TYR A 74 -38.93 -20.32 4.46
C TYR A 74 -39.45 -21.40 5.41
N LEU A 75 -38.87 -21.50 6.62
CA LEU A 75 -39.30 -22.47 7.64
C LEU A 75 -40.74 -22.22 8.13
N SER A 76 -41.16 -20.96 8.18
CA SER A 76 -42.55 -20.58 8.47
C SER A 76 -43.51 -20.96 7.35
N VAL A 77 -43.15 -20.67 6.09
CA VAL A 77 -43.99 -20.98 4.91
C VAL A 77 -44.20 -22.48 4.74
N ILE A 78 -43.18 -23.30 4.98
CA ILE A 78 -43.37 -24.75 4.90
C ILE A 78 -44.25 -25.27 6.05
N GLY A 79 -44.30 -24.57 7.19
CA GLY A 79 -45.09 -24.95 8.36
C GLY A 79 -44.31 -25.66 9.46
N LEU A 80 -42.97 -25.57 9.49
CA LEU A 80 -42.16 -26.23 10.53
C LEU A 80 -42.29 -25.52 11.90
N THR A 81 -42.25 -24.19 11.92
CA THR A 81 -42.49 -23.35 13.11
C THR A 81 -42.81 -21.91 12.71
N THR A 82 -43.27 -21.07 13.64
CA THR A 82 -43.61 -19.66 13.39
C THR A 82 -42.51 -18.71 13.88
N SER A 83 -42.50 -17.47 13.38
CA SER A 83 -41.48 -16.49 13.80
C SER A 83 -41.56 -16.16 15.29
N GLU A 84 -42.78 -16.10 15.83
CA GLU A 84 -43.06 -15.83 17.24
C GLU A 84 -42.48 -16.91 18.16
N LYS A 85 -42.62 -18.20 17.79
CA LYS A 85 -42.08 -19.31 18.56
C LYS A 85 -40.55 -19.34 18.54
N ILE A 86 -39.97 -19.01 17.39
CA ILE A 86 -38.51 -18.89 17.25
C ILE A 86 -37.99 -17.78 18.16
N ASP A 87 -38.60 -16.61 18.13
CA ASP A 87 -38.13 -15.46 18.92
C ASP A 87 -38.28 -15.72 20.42
N TYR A 88 -39.41 -16.29 20.86
CA TYR A 88 -39.61 -16.74 22.24
C TYR A 88 -38.54 -17.74 22.69
N TYR A 89 -38.22 -18.75 21.85
CA TYR A 89 -37.19 -19.73 22.17
C TYR A 89 -35.82 -19.06 22.42
N PHE A 90 -35.41 -18.11 21.58
CA PHE A 90 -34.14 -17.40 21.76
C PHE A 90 -34.11 -16.45 22.96
N GLU A 91 -35.27 -16.03 23.47
CA GLU A 91 -35.38 -15.22 24.69
C GLU A 91 -35.30 -16.07 25.96
N THR A 92 -35.80 -17.31 25.93
CA THR A 92 -35.93 -18.15 27.14
C THR A 92 -34.94 -19.31 27.26
N ALA A 93 -34.34 -19.78 26.16
CA ALA A 93 -33.53 -21.00 26.16
C ALA A 93 -32.07 -20.77 26.59
N ASP A 94 -31.47 -21.80 27.21
CA ASP A 94 -30.03 -21.85 27.46
C ASP A 94 -29.26 -22.05 26.14
N ASN A 95 -28.21 -21.26 25.94
CA ASN A 95 -27.64 -20.95 24.62
C ASN A 95 -26.60 -21.98 24.10
N ASN A 96 -26.59 -23.22 24.60
CA ASN A 96 -25.60 -24.22 24.18
C ASN A 96 -25.99 -24.92 22.85
N VAL A 97 -26.02 -24.14 21.77
CA VAL A 97 -26.43 -24.62 20.44
C VAL A 97 -25.47 -25.67 19.85
N ILE A 98 -24.21 -25.72 20.29
CA ILE A 98 -23.28 -26.78 19.85
C ILE A 98 -23.74 -28.15 20.34
N GLN A 99 -24.19 -28.24 21.59
CA GLN A 99 -24.73 -29.48 22.15
C GLN A 99 -26.01 -29.90 21.43
N LEU A 100 -26.90 -28.95 21.11
CA LEU A 100 -28.12 -29.23 20.33
C LEU A 100 -27.79 -29.80 18.95
N ARG A 101 -26.79 -29.23 18.27
CA ARG A 101 -26.32 -29.74 16.96
C ARG A 101 -25.81 -31.17 17.05
N TYR A 102 -25.09 -31.51 18.12
CA TYR A 102 -24.63 -32.88 18.36
C TYR A 102 -25.79 -33.84 18.67
N ARG A 103 -26.71 -33.47 19.58
CA ARG A 103 -27.91 -34.26 19.91
C ARG A 103 -28.79 -34.53 18.69
N GLY A 104 -28.95 -33.55 17.81
CA GLY A 104 -29.74 -33.66 16.58
C GLY A 104 -29.27 -34.71 15.57
N LEU A 105 -28.10 -35.33 15.78
CA LEU A 105 -27.61 -36.45 14.97
C LEU A 105 -28.23 -37.80 15.36
N SER A 106 -28.83 -37.90 16.55
CA SER A 106 -29.31 -39.16 17.13
C SER A 106 -30.61 -39.05 17.93
N GLU A 107 -30.98 -37.85 18.36
CA GLU A 107 -32.17 -37.58 19.18
C GLU A 107 -33.21 -36.76 18.40
N LYS A 108 -34.49 -36.88 18.78
CA LYS A 108 -35.55 -35.97 18.32
C LYS A 108 -35.35 -34.58 18.93
N LEU A 109 -35.24 -33.57 18.09
CA LEU A 109 -35.26 -32.16 18.49
C LEU A 109 -36.64 -31.55 18.30
N THR A 110 -37.00 -30.54 19.07
CA THR A 110 -38.17 -29.68 18.79
C THR A 110 -37.93 -28.84 17.52
N PRO A 111 -39.00 -28.39 16.82
CA PRO A 111 -38.84 -27.52 15.66
C PRO A 111 -37.99 -26.28 15.94
N GLU A 112 -38.15 -25.66 17.11
CA GLU A 112 -37.40 -24.48 17.55
C GLU A 112 -35.91 -24.79 17.78
N GLU A 113 -35.58 -25.95 18.35
CA GLU A 113 -34.18 -26.42 18.48
C GLU A 113 -33.55 -26.69 17.10
N ILE A 114 -34.29 -27.27 16.16
CA ILE A 114 -33.82 -27.46 14.77
C ILE A 114 -33.51 -26.09 14.17
N VAL A 115 -34.40 -25.10 14.33
CA VAL A 115 -34.17 -23.73 13.85
C VAL A 115 -32.96 -23.10 14.53
N ALA A 116 -32.74 -23.32 15.82
CA ALA A 116 -31.56 -22.84 16.53
C ALA A 116 -30.26 -23.38 15.93
N CYS A 117 -30.20 -24.70 15.65
CA CYS A 117 -29.08 -25.33 14.95
C CYS A 117 -28.82 -24.70 13.57
N LEU A 118 -29.87 -24.53 12.76
CA LEU A 118 -29.77 -23.97 11.41
C LEU A 118 -29.37 -22.48 11.43
N ILE A 119 -29.89 -21.68 12.35
CA ILE A 119 -29.53 -20.26 12.51
C ILE A 119 -28.07 -20.13 12.96
N HIS A 120 -27.61 -21.00 13.87
CA HIS A 120 -26.23 -21.01 14.29
C HIS A 120 -25.28 -21.30 13.12
N ILE A 121 -25.56 -22.33 12.32
CA ILE A 121 -24.77 -22.65 11.12
C ILE A 121 -24.90 -21.54 10.06
N CYS A 122 -26.08 -20.95 9.89
CA CYS A 122 -26.28 -19.80 9.00
C CYS A 122 -25.39 -18.61 9.36
N ASN A 123 -25.18 -18.34 10.65
CA ASN A 123 -24.26 -17.29 11.12
C ASN A 123 -22.79 -17.66 10.93
N ASN A 124 -22.46 -18.95 11.08
CA ASN A 124 -21.11 -19.52 11.17
C ASN A 124 -20.82 -20.60 10.10
N ARG A 125 -21.21 -20.35 8.84
CA ARG A 125 -21.25 -21.33 7.73
C ARG A 125 -19.91 -21.80 7.12
N GLY A 126 -18.82 -21.65 7.86
CA GLY A 126 -17.49 -22.13 7.45
C GLY A 126 -16.83 -21.36 6.30
N TYR A 127 -15.52 -21.56 6.19
CA TYR A 127 -14.70 -21.11 5.06
C TYR A 127 -15.02 -21.93 3.81
N ARG A 128 -14.99 -21.33 2.62
CA ARG A 128 -15.19 -22.07 1.37
C ARG A 128 -13.88 -22.10 0.60
N ASP A 129 -13.21 -23.23 0.69
CA ASP A 129 -12.14 -23.65 -0.18
C ASP A 129 -12.71 -24.02 -1.56
N PHE A 130 -12.02 -23.61 -2.62
CA PHE A 130 -12.43 -23.86 -4.00
C PHE A 130 -11.43 -24.70 -4.79
N TYR A 131 -10.18 -24.70 -4.35
CA TYR A 131 -9.05 -25.22 -5.10
C TYR A 131 -8.27 -26.19 -4.24
N GLU A 132 -7.78 -27.25 -4.87
CA GLU A 132 -6.75 -28.09 -4.28
C GLU A 132 -5.42 -27.35 -4.46
N VAL A 133 -4.80 -27.00 -3.35
CA VAL A 133 -3.51 -26.31 -3.31
C VAL A 133 -2.60 -27.06 -2.38
N ASN A 134 -1.37 -27.28 -2.83
CA ASN A 134 -0.31 -27.68 -1.93
C ASN A 134 0.02 -26.48 -1.04
N ILE A 135 -0.07 -26.64 0.28
CA ILE A 135 0.17 -25.58 1.26
C ILE A 135 1.58 -24.99 1.09
N ASP A 136 2.54 -25.83 0.70
CA ASP A 136 3.93 -25.42 0.49
C ASP A 136 4.07 -24.45 -0.69
N ASP A 137 3.21 -24.58 -1.71
CA ASP A 137 3.17 -23.72 -2.91
C ASP A 137 2.56 -22.33 -2.68
N ILE A 138 1.98 -22.07 -1.51
CA ILE A 138 1.32 -20.81 -1.19
C ILE A 138 2.35 -19.80 -0.70
N GLU A 139 2.67 -18.79 -1.52
CA GLU A 139 3.60 -17.71 -1.17
C GLU A 139 3.04 -16.74 -0.11
N ASP A 140 1.72 -16.56 -0.04
CA ASP A 140 1.07 -15.65 0.91
C ASP A 140 1.00 -16.28 2.31
N PRO A 141 1.64 -15.69 3.34
CA PRO A 141 1.66 -16.27 4.69
C PRO A 141 0.27 -16.37 5.35
N ASP A 142 -0.63 -15.43 5.06
CA ASP A 142 -1.99 -15.45 5.62
C ASP A 142 -2.80 -16.56 4.96
N GLU A 143 -2.73 -16.71 3.63
CA GLU A 143 -3.39 -17.80 2.90
C GLU A 143 -2.84 -19.15 3.38
N ARG A 144 -1.51 -19.29 3.54
CA ARG A 144 -0.87 -20.51 4.05
C ARG A 144 -1.37 -20.89 5.45
N LYS A 145 -1.53 -19.90 6.33
CA LYS A 145 -2.07 -20.11 7.69
C LYS A 145 -3.53 -20.59 7.65
N GLU A 146 -4.35 -20.03 6.77
CA GLU A 146 -5.75 -20.45 6.60
C GLU A 146 -5.86 -21.90 6.14
N TYR A 147 -5.09 -22.31 5.11
CA TYR A 147 -5.08 -23.70 4.65
C TYR A 147 -4.47 -24.65 5.68
N GLY A 148 -3.45 -24.23 6.43
CA GLY A 148 -2.91 -25.01 7.55
C GLY A 148 -3.96 -25.29 8.63
N ALA A 149 -4.73 -24.28 9.02
CA ALA A 149 -5.82 -24.43 9.99
C ALA A 149 -6.97 -25.33 9.51
N ILE A 150 -7.19 -25.40 8.18
CA ILE A 150 -8.16 -26.33 7.58
C ILE A 150 -7.66 -27.76 7.69
N ASP A 151 -6.38 -28.00 7.37
CA ASP A 151 -5.78 -29.33 7.44
C ASP A 151 -5.71 -29.86 8.87
N ASP A 152 -5.38 -29.00 9.85
CA ASP A 152 -5.36 -29.38 11.26
C ASP A 152 -6.75 -29.84 11.73
N ILE A 153 -7.82 -29.13 11.34
CA ILE A 153 -9.20 -29.53 11.64
C ILE A 153 -9.61 -30.82 10.91
N LYS A 154 -9.18 -31.02 9.66
CA LYS A 154 -9.45 -32.27 8.92
C LYS A 154 -8.83 -33.46 9.65
N ARG A 155 -7.55 -33.35 10.06
CA ARG A 155 -6.88 -34.39 10.85
C ARG A 155 -7.61 -34.67 12.15
N LEU A 156 -7.99 -33.64 12.90
CA LEU A 156 -8.75 -33.83 14.16
C LEU A 156 -10.09 -34.54 13.94
N MET A 157 -10.80 -34.24 12.84
CA MET A 157 -12.03 -34.95 12.47
C MET A 157 -11.76 -36.42 12.15
N ASP A 158 -10.70 -36.70 11.39
CA ASP A 158 -10.36 -38.04 10.90
C ASP A 158 -9.79 -38.92 12.03
N ASP A 159 -8.81 -38.42 12.80
CA ASP A 159 -8.15 -39.14 13.90
C ASP A 159 -9.13 -39.51 15.03
N GLY A 160 -10.13 -38.66 15.27
CA GLY A 160 -11.18 -38.91 16.26
C GLY A 160 -12.45 -39.55 15.70
N GLU A 161 -12.45 -39.92 14.42
CA GLU A 161 -13.57 -40.52 13.69
C GLU A 161 -14.92 -39.79 13.88
N TYR A 162 -14.87 -38.45 13.97
CA TYR A 162 -16.06 -37.65 14.25
C TYR A 162 -16.93 -37.47 13.01
N ARG A 163 -18.26 -37.60 13.15
CA ARG A 163 -19.18 -37.45 12.01
C ARG A 163 -19.31 -36.00 11.58
N THR A 164 -19.25 -35.06 12.53
CA THR A 164 -19.54 -33.63 12.33
C THR A 164 -18.67 -32.73 13.22
N PRO A 165 -18.46 -31.45 12.83
CA PRO A 165 -17.80 -30.48 13.68
C PRO A 165 -18.42 -30.29 15.06
N ALA A 166 -19.76 -30.33 15.19
CA ALA A 166 -20.42 -30.24 16.49
C ALA A 166 -20.05 -31.42 17.41
N GLU A 167 -20.06 -32.64 16.88
CA GLU A 167 -19.64 -33.83 17.62
C GLU A 167 -18.17 -33.75 18.06
N MET A 168 -17.28 -33.35 17.15
CA MET A 168 -15.87 -33.15 17.44
C MET A 168 -15.67 -32.11 18.56
N ILE A 169 -16.34 -30.95 18.49
CA ILE A 169 -16.24 -29.91 19.51
C ILE A 169 -16.74 -30.42 20.87
N CYS A 170 -17.80 -31.24 20.90
CA CYS A 170 -18.36 -31.79 22.14
C CYS A 170 -17.55 -32.94 22.75
N LYS A 171 -16.74 -33.67 21.97
CA LYS A 171 -16.04 -34.88 22.44
C LYS A 171 -14.53 -34.74 22.53
N CYS A 172 -13.90 -33.99 21.63
CA CYS A 172 -12.44 -33.91 21.55
C CYS A 172 -11.86 -33.11 22.73
N SER A 173 -10.82 -33.65 23.37
CA SER A 173 -10.14 -33.01 24.51
C SER A 173 -9.36 -31.75 24.14
N GLU A 174 -9.04 -31.58 22.85
CA GLU A 174 -8.42 -30.37 22.27
C GLU A 174 -9.20 -29.08 22.60
N PHE A 175 -10.51 -29.20 22.83
CA PHE A 175 -11.37 -28.07 23.15
C PHE A 175 -11.66 -27.91 24.64
N ASP A 176 -11.11 -28.78 25.51
CA ASP A 176 -11.31 -28.64 26.96
C ASP A 176 -10.52 -27.46 27.52
N GLU A 177 -11.09 -26.75 28.50
CA GLU A 177 -10.39 -25.69 29.24
C GLU A 177 -10.27 -26.12 30.71
N PRO A 178 -9.06 -26.13 31.30
CA PRO A 178 -8.87 -26.53 32.69
C PRO A 178 -9.77 -25.76 33.64
N ASN A 179 -10.47 -26.49 34.53
CA ASN A 179 -11.40 -25.93 35.53
C ASN A 179 -12.57 -25.13 34.95
N SER A 180 -13.00 -25.43 33.71
CA SER A 180 -14.13 -24.79 33.05
C SER A 180 -15.11 -25.83 32.49
N VAL A 181 -16.41 -25.57 32.66
CA VAL A 181 -17.47 -26.32 31.97
C VAL A 181 -17.63 -25.89 30.51
N TYR A 182 -16.95 -24.81 30.10
CA TYR A 182 -16.99 -24.26 28.74
C TYR A 182 -15.80 -24.75 27.92
N ARG A 183 -16.08 -25.12 26.67
CA ARG A 183 -15.07 -25.57 25.70
C ARG A 183 -14.55 -24.41 24.84
N LYS A 184 -13.24 -24.42 24.54
CA LYS A 184 -12.53 -23.36 23.81
C LYS A 184 -12.41 -23.68 22.31
N TYR A 185 -13.51 -23.49 21.58
CA TYR A 185 -13.56 -23.71 20.12
C TYR A 185 -13.60 -22.41 19.29
N HIS A 186 -13.71 -21.25 19.94
CA HIS A 186 -13.70 -19.95 19.26
C HIS A 186 -12.29 -19.40 19.08
N ASN A 187 -11.99 -18.96 17.86
CA ASN A 187 -10.79 -18.20 17.57
C ASN A 187 -10.78 -16.89 18.36
N SER A 188 -9.67 -16.62 19.05
CA SER A 188 -9.43 -15.33 19.71
C SER A 188 -7.99 -14.88 19.47
N ALA A 189 -7.74 -13.57 19.59
CA ALA A 189 -6.39 -13.02 19.42
C ALA A 189 -5.39 -13.50 20.50
N ALA A 190 -5.87 -14.10 21.59
CA ALA A 190 -5.07 -14.67 22.67
C ALA A 190 -4.92 -16.19 22.58
N SER A 191 -5.50 -16.83 21.55
CA SER A 191 -5.35 -18.26 21.31
C SER A 191 -4.13 -18.53 20.43
N GLU A 192 -3.27 -19.45 20.84
CA GLU A 192 -2.15 -19.95 20.03
C GLU A 192 -2.66 -20.77 18.83
N LYS A 193 -3.77 -21.48 19.02
CA LYS A 193 -4.40 -22.32 18.00
C LYS A 193 -5.47 -21.54 17.22
N HIS A 194 -5.50 -21.75 15.91
CA HIS A 194 -6.45 -21.15 14.97
C HIS A 194 -7.23 -22.27 14.25
N TYR A 195 -8.54 -22.33 14.46
CA TYR A 195 -9.41 -23.37 13.92
C TYR A 195 -10.24 -22.83 12.76
N LEU A 196 -10.23 -23.50 11.60
CA LEU A 196 -11.03 -23.08 10.44
C LEU A 196 -11.89 -24.24 9.91
N LEU A 197 -13.19 -24.22 10.23
CA LEU A 197 -14.14 -25.19 9.71
C LEU A 197 -14.46 -24.91 8.24
N THR A 198 -14.42 -25.93 7.39
CA THR A 198 -14.83 -25.81 5.98
C THR A 198 -16.35 -25.80 5.85
N ARG A 199 -16.83 -25.21 4.75
CA ARG A 199 -18.26 -25.15 4.44
C ARG A 199 -18.82 -26.54 4.16
N HIS A 200 -18.04 -27.40 3.53
CA HIS A 200 -18.45 -28.77 3.22
C HIS A 200 -18.74 -29.56 4.51
N MET A 201 -17.90 -29.43 5.55
CA MET A 201 -18.14 -30.08 6.85
C MET A 201 -19.47 -29.66 7.47
N LEU A 202 -19.82 -28.38 7.40
CA LEU A 202 -21.08 -27.87 7.95
C LEU A 202 -22.29 -28.22 7.07
N GLU A 203 -22.11 -28.34 5.76
CA GLU A 203 -23.15 -28.81 4.85
C GLU A 203 -23.48 -30.29 5.08
N LYS A 204 -22.45 -31.11 5.31
CA LYS A 204 -22.59 -32.50 5.76
C LYS A 204 -23.33 -32.56 7.10
N GLU A 205 -22.95 -31.74 8.06
CA GLU A 205 -23.63 -31.69 9.37
C GLU A 205 -25.11 -31.30 9.26
N VAL A 206 -25.46 -30.27 8.47
CA VAL A 206 -26.86 -29.91 8.23
C VAL A 206 -27.64 -31.06 7.59
N SER A 207 -27.02 -31.75 6.63
CA SER A 207 -27.65 -32.91 5.97
C SER A 207 -27.93 -34.01 6.99
N LEU A 208 -26.93 -34.42 7.78
CA LEU A 208 -27.07 -35.47 8.78
C LEU A 208 -28.11 -35.13 9.87
N ILE A 209 -28.14 -33.88 10.35
CA ILE A 209 -29.16 -33.45 11.31
C ILE A 209 -30.54 -33.56 10.68
N LEU A 210 -30.78 -32.92 9.53
CA LEU A 210 -32.12 -32.88 8.93
C LEU A 210 -32.60 -34.24 8.44
N GLU A 211 -31.71 -35.07 7.90
CA GLU A 211 -32.01 -36.46 7.52
C GLU A 211 -32.43 -37.28 8.74
N HIS A 212 -31.75 -37.15 9.89
CA HIS A 212 -32.19 -37.80 11.12
C HIS A 212 -33.55 -37.25 11.60
N GLN A 213 -33.73 -35.93 11.58
CA GLN A 213 -34.98 -35.29 12.02
C GLN A 213 -36.17 -35.61 11.10
N SER A 214 -35.95 -35.94 9.83
CA SER A 214 -37.02 -36.32 8.88
C SER A 214 -37.83 -37.53 9.34
N LYS A 215 -37.26 -38.39 10.19
CA LYS A 215 -37.95 -39.53 10.83
C LYS A 215 -39.08 -39.10 11.77
N TYR A 216 -39.05 -37.85 12.25
CA TYR A 216 -40.02 -37.31 13.20
C TYR A 216 -40.88 -36.19 12.60
N TYR A 217 -40.49 -35.64 11.44
CA TYR A 217 -41.14 -34.50 10.80
C TYR A 217 -41.18 -34.71 9.27
N ASP A 218 -42.31 -35.20 8.75
CA ASP A 218 -42.51 -35.55 7.33
C ASP A 218 -42.27 -34.39 6.35
N ILE A 219 -42.45 -33.16 6.84
CA ILE A 219 -42.17 -31.93 6.12
C ILE A 219 -40.69 -31.78 5.69
N LEU A 220 -39.77 -32.47 6.36
CA LEU A 220 -38.33 -32.44 6.07
C LEU A 220 -37.94 -33.47 5.01
N ASP A 221 -38.59 -33.41 3.85
CA ASP A 221 -38.23 -34.25 2.70
C ASP A 221 -36.91 -33.80 2.03
N ASN A 222 -36.41 -34.60 1.10
CA ASN A 222 -35.16 -34.33 0.37
C ASN A 222 -35.15 -32.95 -0.35
N LYS A 223 -36.31 -32.51 -0.86
CA LYS A 223 -36.43 -31.23 -1.58
C LYS A 223 -36.39 -30.05 -0.62
N VAL A 224 -37.02 -30.18 0.55
CA VAL A 224 -36.99 -29.19 1.62
C VAL A 224 -35.59 -29.09 2.22
N ILE A 225 -34.94 -30.23 2.49
CA ILE A 225 -33.54 -30.26 2.98
C ILE A 225 -32.60 -29.57 1.98
N ALA A 226 -32.72 -29.87 0.68
CA ALA A 226 -31.94 -29.19 -0.36
C ALA A 226 -32.18 -27.67 -0.37
N SER A 227 -33.44 -27.25 -0.29
CA SER A 227 -33.81 -25.82 -0.26
C SER A 227 -33.27 -25.10 0.98
N ILE A 228 -33.26 -25.75 2.15
CA ILE A 228 -32.65 -25.21 3.38
C ILE A 228 -31.13 -25.02 3.17
N LYS A 229 -30.44 -26.02 2.61
CA LYS A 229 -29.00 -25.93 2.31
C LYS A 229 -28.70 -24.79 1.34
N ASP A 230 -29.48 -24.66 0.27
CA ASP A 230 -29.35 -23.58 -0.70
C ASP A 230 -29.46 -22.20 -0.04
N ILE A 231 -30.39 -22.03 0.90
CA ILE A 231 -30.52 -20.77 1.65
C ILE A 231 -29.28 -20.52 2.52
N ILE A 232 -28.84 -21.51 3.31
CA ILE A 232 -27.74 -21.37 4.30
C ILE A 232 -26.39 -21.13 3.61
N PHE A 233 -26.11 -21.88 2.55
CA PHE A 233 -24.79 -21.90 1.91
C PHE A 233 -24.69 -21.01 0.66
N ALA A 234 -25.80 -20.37 0.23
CA ALA A 234 -25.80 -19.41 -0.87
C ALA A 234 -24.74 -18.32 -0.74
N GLN A 235 -23.97 -18.11 -1.81
CA GLN A 235 -23.02 -17.01 -1.92
C GLN A 235 -23.11 -16.40 -3.31
N ARG A 236 -22.79 -15.11 -3.41
CA ARG A 236 -22.64 -14.46 -4.71
C ARG A 236 -21.29 -14.81 -5.29
N ASP A 237 -21.25 -14.94 -6.60
CA ASP A 237 -20.03 -15.15 -7.34
C ASP A 237 -19.21 -13.85 -7.41
N PHE A 238 -17.90 -13.98 -7.46
CA PHE A 238 -16.97 -12.85 -7.42
C PHE A 238 -16.98 -12.06 -8.73
N GLU A 239 -17.20 -12.76 -9.84
CA GLU A 239 -17.02 -12.26 -11.20
C GLU A 239 -18.21 -11.43 -11.66
N THR A 240 -19.40 -11.58 -11.04
CA THR A 240 -20.52 -10.67 -11.33
C THR A 240 -20.48 -9.44 -10.44
N GLY A 241 -20.02 -9.53 -9.19
CA GLY A 241 -20.02 -8.44 -8.22
C GLY A 241 -21.39 -8.17 -7.54
N PRO A 242 -21.56 -7.03 -6.84
CA PRO A 242 -22.80 -6.69 -6.12
C PRO A 242 -23.76 -5.79 -6.92
N GLY A 243 -25.05 -6.11 -6.94
CA GLY A 243 -26.10 -5.35 -7.63
C GLY A 243 -26.96 -6.27 -8.50
N ASN A 244 -27.84 -5.66 -9.31
CA ASN A 244 -28.51 -6.33 -10.42
C ASN A 244 -27.59 -6.27 -11.64
N GLU A 245 -27.36 -7.40 -12.31
CA GLU A 245 -26.49 -7.46 -13.49
C GLU A 245 -27.04 -6.66 -14.68
N ASN A 246 -28.37 -6.58 -14.78
CA ASN A 246 -29.05 -5.86 -15.85
C ASN A 246 -29.14 -4.33 -15.63
N ASP A 247 -28.59 -3.81 -14.53
CA ASP A 247 -28.59 -2.38 -14.25
C ASP A 247 -27.36 -1.70 -14.90
N LYS A 248 -27.60 -0.92 -15.96
CA LYS A 248 -26.57 -0.17 -16.69
C LYS A 248 -25.82 0.84 -15.81
N TYR A 249 -26.44 1.34 -14.74
CA TYR A 249 -25.84 2.34 -13.83
C TYR A 249 -25.23 1.70 -12.59
N ARG A 250 -25.03 0.39 -12.61
CA ARG A 250 -24.47 -0.36 -11.50
C ARG A 250 -23.06 0.10 -11.17
N LYS A 251 -22.92 0.73 -10.01
CA LYS A 251 -21.67 1.34 -9.52
C LYS A 251 -20.48 0.39 -9.27
N PHE A 252 -20.74 -0.91 -9.08
CA PHE A 252 -19.71 -1.87 -8.76
C PHE A 252 -19.92 -3.12 -9.58
N THR A 253 -18.99 -3.41 -10.48
CA THR A 253 -19.03 -4.52 -11.44
C THR A 253 -18.13 -5.68 -10.99
N GLY A 254 -18.00 -6.69 -11.84
CA GLY A 254 -17.09 -7.80 -11.65
C GLY A 254 -15.63 -7.40 -11.81
N TYR A 255 -14.71 -8.34 -11.62
CA TYR A 255 -13.31 -8.08 -11.97
C TYR A 255 -13.08 -8.12 -13.49
N LEU A 256 -13.92 -8.84 -14.24
CA LEU A 256 -13.83 -8.95 -15.69
C LEU A 256 -14.02 -7.58 -16.37
N ASP A 257 -14.90 -6.75 -15.82
CA ASP A 257 -15.11 -5.36 -16.28
C ASP A 257 -13.96 -4.41 -15.90
N SER A 258 -12.90 -4.92 -15.27
CA SER A 258 -11.74 -4.15 -14.81
C SER A 258 -10.40 -4.68 -15.33
N LEU A 259 -10.45 -5.60 -16.30
CA LEU A 259 -9.27 -6.07 -17.03
C LEU A 259 -8.53 -4.88 -17.65
N GLY A 260 -7.21 -4.92 -17.60
CA GLY A 260 -6.40 -3.85 -18.20
C GLY A 260 -6.43 -3.93 -19.72
N LYS A 261 -6.23 -2.79 -20.38
CA LYS A 261 -6.06 -2.71 -21.84
C LYS A 261 -4.65 -3.10 -22.28
N CYS A 262 -4.55 -3.54 -23.52
CA CYS A 262 -3.27 -3.84 -24.15
C CYS A 262 -2.48 -2.54 -24.36
N GLN A 263 -1.18 -2.60 -24.07
CA GLN A 263 -0.30 -1.44 -24.22
C GLN A 263 -0.13 -0.94 -25.67
N PHE A 264 -0.33 -1.82 -26.66
CA PHE A 264 -0.16 -1.51 -28.08
C PHE A 264 -1.51 -1.32 -28.80
N PHE A 265 -2.54 -2.07 -28.40
CA PHE A 265 -3.91 -1.93 -28.90
C PHE A 265 -4.83 -1.48 -27.75
N GLN A 266 -4.92 -0.17 -27.52
CA GLN A 266 -5.59 0.40 -26.34
C GLN A 266 -7.11 0.15 -26.31
N ASP A 267 -7.70 -0.19 -27.45
CA ASP A 267 -9.10 -0.60 -27.59
C ASP A 267 -9.35 -2.05 -27.13
N GLN A 268 -8.31 -2.88 -27.07
CA GLN A 268 -8.40 -4.31 -26.78
C GLN A 268 -8.05 -4.64 -25.33
N ASP A 269 -8.75 -5.60 -24.74
CA ASP A 269 -8.43 -6.15 -23.41
C ASP A 269 -7.16 -7.02 -23.46
N ARG A 270 -6.46 -7.10 -22.33
CA ARG A 270 -5.34 -8.03 -22.13
C ARG A 270 -5.82 -9.49 -22.20
N GLY A 271 -5.06 -10.33 -22.90
CA GLY A 271 -5.32 -11.77 -22.98
C GLY A 271 -5.02 -12.50 -21.67
N CYS A 272 -5.68 -13.63 -21.41
CA CYS A 272 -5.41 -14.50 -20.26
C CYS A 272 -4.06 -15.20 -20.39
N ARG A 273 -3.32 -15.26 -19.27
CA ARG A 273 -1.96 -15.82 -19.22
C ARG A 273 -1.91 -17.34 -19.37
N PHE A 274 -2.95 -18.04 -18.93
CA PHE A 274 -3.02 -19.50 -18.96
C PHE A 274 -3.75 -19.95 -20.23
N THR A 275 -3.11 -19.73 -21.38
CA THR A 275 -3.58 -20.15 -22.71
C THR A 275 -2.37 -20.61 -23.53
N VAL A 276 -2.60 -21.42 -24.56
CA VAL A 276 -1.51 -21.94 -25.40
C VAL A 276 -0.83 -20.79 -26.15
N ILE A 277 -1.62 -19.87 -26.71
CA ILE A 277 -1.08 -18.67 -27.38
C ILE A 277 -0.19 -17.84 -26.45
N ALA A 278 -0.54 -17.71 -25.16
CA ALA A 278 0.26 -16.94 -24.20
C ALA A 278 1.57 -17.65 -23.83
N ASP A 279 1.56 -18.98 -23.71
CA ASP A 279 2.77 -19.79 -23.52
C ASP A 279 3.73 -19.64 -24.72
N ILE A 280 3.20 -19.72 -25.95
CA ILE A 280 4.01 -19.56 -27.18
C ILE A 280 4.47 -18.12 -27.38
N TYR A 281 3.66 -17.12 -27.07
CA TYR A 281 4.08 -15.72 -27.05
C TYR A 281 5.26 -15.49 -26.11
N ALA A 282 5.20 -16.04 -24.88
CA ALA A 282 6.30 -15.96 -23.93
C ALA A 282 7.56 -16.64 -24.48
N PHE A 283 7.39 -17.80 -25.13
CA PHE A 283 8.47 -18.55 -25.76
C PHE A 283 9.13 -17.78 -26.92
N VAL A 284 8.36 -17.20 -27.84
CA VAL A 284 8.83 -16.36 -28.96
C VAL A 284 9.63 -15.16 -28.48
N ASN A 285 9.15 -14.47 -27.42
CA ASN A 285 9.85 -13.34 -26.83
C ASN A 285 11.21 -13.76 -26.25
N VAL A 286 11.30 -14.95 -25.64
CA VAL A 286 12.56 -15.49 -25.12
C VAL A 286 13.50 -15.91 -26.26
N LEU A 287 13.01 -16.63 -27.27
CA LEU A 287 13.79 -17.03 -28.44
C LEU A 287 14.38 -15.80 -29.16
N SER A 288 13.62 -14.72 -29.23
CA SER A 288 14.08 -13.48 -29.87
C SER A 288 15.21 -12.74 -29.15
N GLN A 289 15.62 -13.20 -27.95
CA GLN A 289 16.77 -12.66 -27.22
C GLN A 289 18.10 -13.33 -27.62
N TYR A 290 18.03 -14.47 -28.32
CA TYR A 290 19.20 -15.13 -28.87
C TYR A 290 19.67 -14.48 -30.17
N THR A 291 20.95 -14.64 -30.48
CA THR A 291 21.51 -14.35 -31.80
C THR A 291 21.71 -15.64 -32.56
N TYR A 292 21.31 -15.62 -33.83
CA TYR A 292 21.33 -16.74 -34.75
C TYR A 292 22.25 -16.39 -35.91
N THR A 293 23.40 -17.05 -36.02
CA THR A 293 24.41 -16.75 -37.04
C THR A 293 24.77 -17.99 -37.85
N ASN A 294 25.16 -17.81 -39.12
CA ASN A 294 25.81 -18.87 -39.89
C ASN A 294 27.30 -19.00 -39.51
N SER A 295 27.98 -20.00 -40.07
CA SER A 295 29.42 -20.23 -39.86
C SER A 295 30.33 -19.08 -40.34
N SER A 296 29.79 -18.15 -41.15
CA SER A 296 30.47 -16.92 -41.62
C SER A 296 30.22 -15.71 -40.71
N GLY A 297 29.41 -15.86 -39.65
CA GLY A 297 29.06 -14.79 -38.71
C GLY A 297 27.90 -13.88 -39.14
N GLU A 298 27.20 -14.18 -40.23
CA GLU A 298 26.04 -13.42 -40.70
C GLU A 298 24.76 -13.88 -39.99
N ASN A 299 23.81 -12.97 -39.77
CA ASN A 299 22.53 -13.31 -39.15
C ASN A 299 21.71 -14.26 -40.05
N LYS A 300 21.36 -15.44 -39.53
CA LYS A 300 20.55 -16.44 -40.23
C LYS A 300 19.38 -16.88 -39.34
N PHE A 301 18.18 -16.45 -39.70
CA PHE A 301 16.93 -16.83 -39.03
C PHE A 301 15.80 -16.78 -40.06
N ASP A 302 15.23 -17.93 -40.40
CA ASP A 302 14.22 -18.07 -41.45
C ASP A 302 12.91 -18.69 -40.93
N ALA A 303 11.87 -18.61 -41.76
CA ALA A 303 10.54 -19.10 -41.44
C ALA A 303 10.51 -20.61 -41.15
N THR A 304 11.25 -21.42 -41.91
CA THR A 304 11.27 -22.88 -41.75
C THR A 304 11.84 -23.27 -40.39
N PHE A 305 12.96 -22.67 -40.00
CA PHE A 305 13.57 -22.86 -38.70
C PHE A 305 12.66 -22.37 -37.56
N ALA A 306 12.05 -21.19 -37.70
CA ALA A 306 11.14 -20.63 -36.70
C ALA A 306 9.93 -21.55 -36.43
N ASN A 307 9.31 -22.07 -37.49
CA ASN A 307 8.17 -22.99 -37.39
C ASN A 307 8.57 -24.34 -36.75
N GLU A 308 9.75 -24.87 -37.08
CA GLU A 308 10.24 -26.11 -36.46
C GLU A 308 10.43 -25.97 -34.94
N LEU A 309 10.95 -24.83 -34.48
CA LEU A 309 11.11 -24.55 -33.04
C LEU A 309 9.77 -24.55 -32.31
N ILE A 310 8.76 -23.90 -32.88
CA ILE A 310 7.44 -23.80 -32.27
C ILE A 310 6.73 -25.17 -32.27
N ASN A 311 6.75 -25.89 -33.40
CA ASN A 311 6.10 -27.19 -33.53
C ASN A 311 6.70 -28.22 -32.57
N SER A 312 8.04 -28.28 -32.48
CA SER A 312 8.73 -29.16 -31.53
C SER A 312 8.36 -28.84 -30.08
N ALA A 313 8.30 -27.55 -29.73
CA ALA A 313 7.92 -27.11 -28.39
C ALA A 313 6.46 -27.41 -28.03
N LEU A 314 5.52 -27.24 -28.97
CA LEU A 314 4.09 -27.54 -28.79
C LEU A 314 3.84 -29.04 -28.59
N LYS A 315 4.46 -29.89 -29.42
CA LYS A 315 4.35 -31.35 -29.32
C LYS A 315 4.85 -31.86 -27.98
N LYS A 316 6.05 -31.42 -27.58
CA LYS A 316 6.64 -31.85 -26.30
C LYS A 316 5.96 -31.18 -25.09
N GLY A 317 5.46 -29.95 -25.24
CA GLY A 317 4.95 -29.11 -24.15
C GLY A 317 6.06 -28.45 -23.33
N SER A 318 7.29 -28.47 -23.84
CA SER A 318 8.47 -27.82 -23.28
C SER A 318 9.60 -27.81 -24.31
N MET A 319 10.59 -26.93 -24.14
CA MET A 319 11.86 -27.01 -24.87
C MET A 319 13.00 -26.55 -23.96
N ASP A 320 14.10 -27.28 -23.98
CA ASP A 320 15.33 -26.88 -23.29
C ASP A 320 16.42 -26.34 -24.26
N LYS A 321 17.52 -25.84 -23.71
CA LYS A 321 18.62 -25.26 -24.49
C LYS A 321 19.39 -26.31 -25.32
N ARG A 322 19.40 -27.58 -24.89
CA ARG A 322 20.06 -28.66 -25.64
C ARG A 322 19.28 -28.97 -26.90
N GLU A 323 17.96 -29.03 -26.79
CA GLU A 323 17.04 -29.25 -27.91
C GLU A 323 17.07 -28.09 -28.89
N LEU A 324 16.99 -26.85 -28.41
CA LEU A 324 17.14 -25.65 -29.24
C LEU A 324 18.46 -25.69 -30.04
N LYS A 325 19.58 -26.05 -29.40
CA LYS A 325 20.87 -26.18 -30.09
C LYS A 325 20.90 -27.34 -31.09
N ALA A 326 20.24 -28.46 -30.79
CA ALA A 326 20.18 -29.60 -31.69
C ALA A 326 19.41 -29.24 -32.98
N ILE A 327 18.26 -28.57 -32.85
CA ILE A 327 17.48 -28.07 -33.99
C ILE A 327 18.28 -26.99 -34.74
N ALA A 328 18.91 -26.04 -34.06
CA ALA A 328 19.73 -25.03 -34.73
C ALA A 328 20.89 -25.62 -35.55
N LYS A 329 21.53 -26.67 -35.01
CA LYS A 329 22.62 -27.37 -35.69
C LYS A 329 22.15 -28.05 -36.98
N SER A 330 20.94 -28.61 -37.03
CA SER A 330 20.42 -29.23 -38.26
C SER A 330 20.14 -28.20 -39.38
N TYR A 331 20.01 -26.92 -39.04
CA TYR A 331 19.85 -25.81 -39.99
C TYR A 331 21.17 -25.04 -40.25
N HIS A 332 22.30 -25.53 -39.73
CA HIS A 332 23.61 -24.86 -39.78
C HIS A 332 23.57 -23.44 -39.17
N ILE A 333 22.92 -23.32 -38.00
CA ILE A 333 22.80 -22.08 -37.24
C ILE A 333 23.52 -22.21 -35.90
N ASP A 334 24.41 -21.27 -35.62
CA ASP A 334 25.06 -21.09 -34.33
C ASP A 334 24.24 -20.14 -33.45
N ILE A 335 23.99 -20.56 -32.21
CA ILE A 335 23.20 -19.80 -31.24
C ILE A 335 24.10 -19.23 -30.16
N ASN A 336 24.13 -17.90 -30.08
CA ASN A 336 24.74 -17.15 -29.00
C ASN A 336 23.69 -16.47 -28.13
N ASP A 337 23.92 -16.51 -26.82
CA ASP A 337 22.99 -16.04 -25.80
C ASP A 337 23.45 -14.67 -25.30
N LYS A 338 22.66 -13.62 -25.55
CA LYS A 338 22.98 -12.24 -25.12
C LYS A 338 22.75 -12.02 -23.62
N THR A 339 22.00 -12.88 -22.93
CA THR A 339 21.55 -12.70 -21.55
C THR A 339 21.36 -14.06 -20.88
N GLY A 340 22.40 -14.58 -20.22
CA GLY A 340 22.40 -15.97 -19.74
C GLY A 340 21.21 -16.41 -18.87
N ASP A 341 20.85 -17.68 -19.05
CA ASP A 341 20.22 -18.69 -18.15
C ASP A 341 18.70 -19.03 -18.23
N THR A 342 18.42 -20.35 -18.06
CA THR A 342 17.17 -21.18 -17.87
C THR A 342 15.76 -20.71 -18.31
N SER A 343 15.61 -19.70 -19.16
CA SER A 343 14.31 -19.07 -19.51
C SER A 343 13.29 -19.95 -20.27
N LEU A 344 13.75 -20.83 -21.19
CA LEU A 344 12.88 -21.50 -22.17
C LEU A 344 11.82 -22.43 -21.54
N THR A 345 12.21 -23.27 -20.59
CA THR A 345 11.29 -24.24 -19.96
C THR A 345 10.23 -23.58 -19.07
N LYS A 346 10.45 -22.34 -18.63
CA LYS A 346 9.55 -21.56 -17.78
C LYS A 346 8.43 -20.86 -18.56
N CYS A 347 8.48 -20.88 -19.90
CA CYS A 347 7.48 -20.27 -20.78
C CYS A 347 6.16 -21.04 -20.80
N PHE A 348 6.20 -22.36 -20.68
CA PHE A 348 5.05 -23.26 -20.83
C PHE A 348 4.31 -23.47 -19.50
N LYS A 349 3.54 -22.49 -19.06
CA LYS A 349 2.84 -22.56 -17.78
C LYS A 349 1.50 -23.28 -17.88
N TYR A 350 0.81 -23.11 -18.99
CA TYR A 350 -0.50 -23.71 -19.21
C TYR A 350 -0.38 -25.12 -19.76
N ILE A 351 0.40 -25.31 -20.82
CA ILE A 351 0.55 -26.60 -21.51
C ILE A 351 1.03 -27.69 -20.54
N LYS A 352 2.03 -27.39 -19.69
CA LYS A 352 2.53 -28.33 -18.68
C LYS A 352 1.47 -28.81 -17.69
N ILE A 353 0.50 -27.96 -17.37
CA ILE A 353 -0.58 -28.29 -16.43
C ILE A 353 -1.63 -29.14 -17.13
N VAL A 354 -2.06 -28.76 -18.33
CA VAL A 354 -3.23 -29.38 -18.98
C VAL A 354 -2.91 -30.64 -19.76
N LYS A 355 -1.72 -30.74 -20.37
CA LYS A 355 -1.34 -31.88 -21.22
C LYS A 355 -1.55 -33.24 -20.53
N PRO A 356 -1.11 -33.46 -19.28
CA PRO A 356 -1.34 -34.73 -18.59
C PRO A 356 -2.82 -35.08 -18.40
N PHE A 357 -3.70 -34.09 -18.22
CA PHE A 357 -5.14 -34.33 -18.11
C PHE A 357 -5.71 -34.77 -19.46
N PHE A 358 -5.43 -34.04 -20.54
CA PHE A 358 -5.99 -34.37 -21.86
C PHE A 358 -5.50 -35.75 -22.35
N GLU A 359 -4.24 -36.09 -22.12
CA GLU A 359 -3.70 -37.42 -22.42
C GLU A 359 -4.37 -38.51 -21.56
N LYS A 360 -4.53 -38.27 -20.24
CA LYS A 360 -5.22 -39.20 -19.32
C LYS A 360 -6.65 -39.51 -19.77
N TYR A 361 -7.35 -38.53 -20.33
CA TYR A 361 -8.74 -38.66 -20.79
C TYR A 361 -8.85 -39.01 -22.29
N GLY A 362 -7.75 -39.41 -22.94
CA GLY A 362 -7.76 -40.00 -24.29
C GLY A 362 -7.87 -39.01 -25.45
N PHE A 363 -7.56 -37.73 -25.25
CA PHE A 363 -7.53 -36.74 -26.33
C PHE A 363 -6.23 -36.85 -27.14
N ASP A 364 -6.36 -36.71 -28.47
CA ASP A 364 -5.23 -36.66 -29.40
C ASP A 364 -4.51 -35.31 -29.29
N TRP A 365 -3.33 -35.31 -28.64
CA TRP A 365 -2.58 -34.09 -28.36
C TRP A 365 -2.20 -33.34 -29.65
N ASP A 366 -1.80 -34.05 -30.71
CA ASP A 366 -1.34 -33.44 -31.95
C ASP A 366 -2.47 -32.67 -32.65
N LYS A 367 -3.70 -33.18 -32.60
CA LYS A 367 -4.87 -32.49 -33.17
C LYS A 367 -5.30 -31.26 -32.37
N ILE A 368 -5.23 -31.31 -31.03
CA ILE A 368 -5.72 -30.21 -30.19
C ILE A 368 -4.75 -29.01 -30.12
N ILE A 369 -3.48 -29.19 -30.51
CA ILE A 369 -2.50 -28.10 -30.64
C ILE A 369 -2.47 -27.44 -32.03
N GLU A 370 -3.20 -27.98 -33.01
CA GLU A 370 -3.37 -27.33 -34.31
C GLU A 370 -4.08 -25.98 -34.16
N ASN A 371 -3.73 -25.03 -35.05
CA ASN A 371 -4.31 -23.68 -35.06
C ASN A 371 -4.27 -22.99 -33.67
N TYR A 372 -3.22 -23.23 -32.88
CA TYR A 372 -3.09 -22.72 -31.50
C TYR A 372 -3.10 -21.19 -31.38
N THR A 373 -2.90 -20.45 -32.47
CA THR A 373 -3.02 -18.99 -32.52
C THR A 373 -4.48 -18.52 -32.63
N ASP A 374 -5.40 -19.37 -33.10
CA ASP A 374 -6.82 -19.09 -33.17
C ASP A 374 -7.46 -19.26 -31.79
N THR A 375 -7.61 -18.16 -31.06
CA THR A 375 -8.17 -18.17 -29.72
C THR A 375 -9.67 -18.48 -29.68
N ASP A 376 -10.38 -18.25 -30.77
CA ASP A 376 -11.83 -18.36 -30.83
C ASP A 376 -12.26 -19.80 -31.10
N ASN A 377 -11.45 -20.57 -31.84
CA ASN A 377 -11.76 -21.95 -32.21
C ASN A 377 -10.92 -23.01 -31.46
N ASN A 378 -9.66 -22.73 -31.10
CA ASN A 378 -8.81 -23.73 -30.46
C ASN A 378 -9.32 -24.12 -29.05
N ILE A 379 -9.52 -25.41 -28.83
CA ILE A 379 -10.07 -25.98 -27.58
C ILE A 379 -9.25 -25.61 -26.34
N LEU A 380 -7.92 -25.67 -26.42
CA LEU A 380 -7.04 -25.41 -25.29
C LEU A 380 -7.08 -23.93 -24.89
N ASN A 381 -7.13 -23.00 -25.85
CA ASN A 381 -7.28 -21.57 -25.57
C ASN A 381 -8.63 -21.26 -24.92
N ARG A 382 -9.74 -21.78 -25.47
CA ARG A 382 -11.09 -21.55 -24.93
C ARG A 382 -11.23 -22.05 -23.48
N ILE A 383 -10.70 -23.23 -23.18
CA ILE A 383 -10.67 -23.77 -21.82
C ILE A 383 -9.80 -22.90 -20.91
N GLY A 384 -8.62 -22.50 -21.37
CA GLY A 384 -7.71 -21.62 -20.63
C GLY A 384 -8.32 -20.26 -20.28
N ILE A 385 -9.07 -19.68 -21.23
CA ILE A 385 -9.86 -18.45 -21.05
C ILE A 385 -10.92 -18.67 -19.97
N VAL A 386 -11.72 -19.74 -20.06
CA VAL A 386 -12.76 -20.03 -19.07
C VAL A 386 -12.17 -20.23 -17.68
N LEU A 387 -11.10 -21.01 -17.54
CA LEU A 387 -10.45 -21.27 -16.25
C LEU A 387 -9.84 -20.00 -15.65
N SER A 388 -9.36 -19.08 -16.49
CA SER A 388 -8.82 -17.79 -16.07
C SER A 388 -9.91 -16.77 -15.69
N GLN A 389 -11.06 -16.80 -16.35
CA GLN A 389 -12.16 -15.84 -16.19
C GLN A 389 -13.24 -16.26 -15.19
N ALA A 390 -13.41 -17.55 -14.94
CA ALA A 390 -14.31 -18.08 -13.92
C ALA A 390 -13.49 -18.57 -12.73
N GLN A 391 -13.79 -18.06 -11.53
CA GLN A 391 -13.08 -18.38 -10.29
C GLN A 391 -13.89 -19.36 -9.43
N THR A 392 -15.21 -19.35 -9.53
CA THR A 392 -16.02 -20.31 -8.77
C THR A 392 -16.14 -21.66 -9.51
N PRO A 393 -15.99 -22.81 -8.83
CA PRO A 393 -16.14 -24.13 -9.47
C PRO A 393 -17.48 -24.32 -10.18
N ARG A 394 -18.56 -23.76 -9.60
CA ARG A 394 -19.90 -23.75 -10.21
C ARG A 394 -19.88 -23.07 -11.58
N ARG A 395 -19.37 -21.83 -11.67
CA ARG A 395 -19.29 -21.10 -12.94
C ARG A 395 -18.34 -21.73 -13.94
N ARG A 396 -17.23 -22.29 -13.46
CA ARG A 396 -16.32 -23.03 -14.34
C ARG A 396 -17.02 -24.19 -14.99
N ARG A 397 -17.73 -25.01 -14.21
CA ARG A 397 -18.54 -26.12 -14.74
C ARG A 397 -19.56 -25.62 -15.75
N GLU A 398 -20.37 -24.62 -15.38
CA GLU A 398 -21.39 -24.04 -16.27
C GLU A 398 -20.78 -23.54 -17.59
N LYS A 399 -19.70 -22.76 -17.53
CA LYS A 399 -19.03 -22.21 -18.73
C LYS A 399 -18.32 -23.27 -19.55
N LEU A 400 -17.66 -24.26 -18.93
CA LEU A 400 -16.99 -25.35 -19.64
C LEU A 400 -18.01 -26.21 -20.40
N LYS A 401 -19.15 -26.53 -19.77
CA LYS A 401 -20.25 -27.23 -20.44
C LYS A 401 -20.79 -26.42 -21.62
N ALA A 402 -20.98 -25.11 -21.43
CA ALA A 402 -21.45 -24.22 -22.48
C ALA A 402 -20.50 -24.10 -23.69
N LEU A 403 -19.22 -24.52 -23.58
CA LEU A 403 -18.33 -24.56 -24.74
C LEU A 403 -18.72 -25.64 -25.75
N ASN A 404 -19.53 -26.64 -25.36
CA ASN A 404 -19.99 -27.76 -26.18
C ASN A 404 -18.85 -28.53 -26.88
N LEU A 405 -17.74 -28.75 -26.16
CA LEU A 405 -16.52 -29.38 -26.68
C LEU A 405 -16.45 -30.90 -26.50
N GLY A 406 -17.54 -31.55 -26.05
CA GLY A 406 -17.55 -32.99 -25.78
C GLY A 406 -16.67 -33.43 -24.61
N LEU A 407 -16.45 -32.54 -23.63
CA LEU A 407 -15.66 -32.86 -22.42
C LEU A 407 -16.45 -33.78 -21.48
N ASP A 408 -15.81 -34.85 -21.01
CA ASP A 408 -16.38 -35.73 -19.99
C ASP A 408 -16.59 -35.01 -18.63
N GLU A 409 -17.58 -35.43 -17.86
CA GLU A 409 -17.93 -34.81 -16.57
C GLU A 409 -16.78 -34.95 -15.55
N SER A 410 -16.01 -36.03 -15.61
CA SER A 410 -14.85 -36.26 -14.74
C SER A 410 -13.70 -35.32 -15.09
N LEU A 411 -13.45 -35.10 -16.39
CA LEU A 411 -12.47 -34.10 -16.85
C LEU A 411 -12.91 -32.68 -16.43
N ILE A 412 -14.20 -32.34 -16.57
CA ILE A 412 -14.71 -31.05 -16.10
C ILE A 412 -14.50 -30.90 -14.59
N ASN A 413 -14.76 -31.95 -13.80
CA ASN A 413 -14.51 -31.95 -12.36
C ASN A 413 -13.04 -31.63 -12.03
N ASP A 414 -12.10 -32.34 -12.66
CA ASP A 414 -10.66 -32.15 -12.44
C ASP A 414 -10.21 -30.73 -12.83
N LEU A 415 -10.65 -30.24 -13.99
CA LEU A 415 -10.34 -28.88 -14.45
C LEU A 415 -10.88 -27.80 -13.50
N THR A 416 -12.06 -28.01 -12.88
CA THR A 416 -12.64 -27.02 -11.98
C THR A 416 -11.82 -26.77 -10.71
N LYS A 417 -10.99 -27.74 -10.30
CA LYS A 417 -10.14 -27.69 -9.10
C LYS A 417 -8.86 -26.88 -9.30
N LEU A 418 -8.45 -26.60 -10.54
CA LEU A 418 -7.16 -25.96 -10.86
C LEU A 418 -7.13 -24.46 -10.54
N LYS A 419 -6.18 -23.96 -9.75
CA LYS A 419 -6.07 -22.52 -9.44
C LYS A 419 -5.34 -21.74 -10.56
N LEU A 420 -6.02 -21.51 -11.69
CA LEU A 420 -5.49 -20.70 -12.81
C LEU A 420 -6.13 -19.29 -12.84
N SER A 421 -5.30 -18.24 -12.88
CA SER A 421 -5.79 -16.85 -13.00
C SER A 421 -4.70 -15.87 -13.46
N GLY A 422 -5.09 -14.80 -14.16
CA GLY A 422 -4.21 -13.69 -14.52
C GLY A 422 -4.15 -13.41 -16.01
N THR A 423 -3.65 -12.22 -16.34
CA THR A 423 -3.54 -11.73 -17.71
C THR A 423 -2.09 -11.52 -18.12
N ALA A 424 -1.82 -11.57 -19.41
CA ALA A 424 -0.62 -10.99 -20.00
C ALA A 424 -0.71 -9.45 -20.01
N ASN A 425 0.35 -8.77 -20.46
CA ASN A 425 0.36 -7.31 -20.62
C ASN A 425 -0.16 -6.84 -21.99
N VAL A 426 -0.49 -7.77 -22.87
CA VAL A 426 -0.90 -7.54 -24.26
C VAL A 426 -2.17 -8.31 -24.60
N SER A 427 -2.87 -7.92 -25.66
CA SER A 427 -4.08 -8.60 -26.17
C SER A 427 -3.71 -9.86 -26.96
N TYR A 428 -4.69 -10.73 -27.21
CA TYR A 428 -4.51 -11.91 -28.06
C TYR A 428 -4.08 -11.53 -29.48
N LYS A 429 -4.67 -10.47 -30.04
CA LYS A 429 -4.28 -9.92 -31.36
C LYS A 429 -2.78 -9.59 -31.44
N TYR A 430 -2.24 -8.96 -30.40
CA TYR A 430 -0.80 -8.65 -30.37
C TYR A 430 0.06 -9.91 -30.23
N MET A 431 -0.37 -10.87 -29.39
CA MET A 431 0.33 -12.14 -29.25
C MET A 431 0.39 -12.86 -30.59
N GLN A 432 -0.75 -12.99 -31.27
CA GLN A 432 -0.88 -13.60 -32.58
C GLN A 432 0.07 -12.94 -33.59
N GLY A 433 -0.04 -11.62 -33.79
CA GLY A 433 0.81 -10.92 -34.75
C GLY A 433 2.31 -11.03 -34.44
N SER A 434 2.69 -11.11 -33.16
CA SER A 434 4.09 -11.31 -32.78
C SER A 434 4.60 -12.73 -33.05
N ILE A 435 3.72 -13.74 -32.95
CA ILE A 435 4.03 -15.14 -33.26
C ILE A 435 4.10 -15.33 -34.77
N GLU A 436 3.15 -14.76 -35.51
CA GLU A 436 3.12 -14.76 -36.98
C GLU A 436 4.39 -14.13 -37.56
N ALA A 437 4.75 -12.92 -37.10
CA ALA A 437 5.99 -12.27 -37.51
C ALA A 437 7.22 -13.15 -37.22
N PHE A 438 7.27 -13.83 -36.08
CA PHE A 438 8.35 -14.75 -35.76
C PHE A 438 8.40 -15.96 -36.70
N CYS A 439 7.23 -16.56 -36.98
CA CYS A 439 7.08 -17.64 -37.96
C CYS A 439 7.45 -17.21 -39.39
N GLU A 440 7.37 -15.93 -39.72
CA GLU A 440 7.80 -15.34 -41.00
C GLU A 440 9.32 -15.02 -41.03
N GLY A 441 10.04 -15.20 -39.91
CA GLY A 441 11.48 -14.93 -39.79
C GLY A 441 11.83 -13.57 -39.16
N ASP A 442 10.86 -12.82 -38.65
CA ASP A 442 11.08 -11.55 -37.95
C ASP A 442 11.16 -11.75 -36.42
N LEU A 443 12.31 -11.43 -35.82
CA LEU A 443 12.46 -11.48 -34.35
C LEU A 443 11.53 -10.48 -33.65
N TYR A 444 11.05 -10.83 -32.45
CA TYR A 444 10.13 -10.02 -31.64
C TYR A 444 10.56 -8.55 -31.49
N GLY A 445 11.87 -8.30 -31.32
CA GLY A 445 12.40 -6.95 -31.19
C GLY A 445 12.14 -6.06 -32.42
N LYS A 446 12.18 -6.64 -33.64
CA LYS A 446 11.83 -5.94 -34.88
C LYS A 446 10.33 -5.68 -34.96
N PHE A 447 9.51 -6.69 -34.66
CA PHE A 447 8.05 -6.54 -34.60
C PHE A 447 7.65 -5.41 -33.63
N GLN A 448 8.20 -5.42 -32.41
CA GLN A 448 7.94 -4.37 -31.42
C GLN A 448 8.44 -2.99 -31.87
N ALA A 449 9.58 -2.90 -32.57
CA ALA A 449 10.11 -1.63 -33.06
C ALA A 449 9.18 -0.95 -34.07
N LYS A 450 8.48 -1.73 -34.92
CA LYS A 450 7.47 -1.20 -35.87
C LYS A 450 6.37 -0.42 -35.13
N PHE A 451 5.88 -0.90 -33.98
CA PHE A 451 4.90 -0.19 -33.14
C PHE A 451 5.45 1.06 -32.43
N ASN A 452 6.77 1.16 -32.21
CA ASN A 452 7.39 2.32 -31.55
C ASN A 452 7.77 3.43 -32.54
N GLN A 453 7.97 3.11 -33.82
CA GLN A 453 8.28 4.06 -34.89
C GLN A 453 7.03 4.83 -35.37
N GLU A 454 5.83 4.33 -35.06
CA GLU A 454 4.54 4.96 -35.38
C GLU A 454 4.02 5.93 -34.31
N ILE A 455 4.85 6.39 -33.36
CA ILE A 455 4.50 7.56 -32.53
C ILE A 455 4.94 8.79 -33.32
N PRO A 456 4.03 9.53 -33.98
CA PRO A 456 4.42 10.70 -34.76
C PRO A 456 5.06 11.73 -33.83
N ASP A 457 6.01 12.51 -34.34
CA ASP A 457 6.40 13.76 -33.69
C ASP A 457 5.13 14.59 -33.50
N VAL A 458 4.69 14.72 -32.25
CA VAL A 458 3.47 15.46 -31.93
C VAL A 458 3.78 16.92 -32.22
N ASP A 459 3.14 17.50 -33.24
CA ASP A 459 3.18 18.93 -33.52
C ASP A 459 2.93 19.71 -32.22
N GLU A 460 3.91 20.52 -31.79
CA GLU A 460 3.80 21.35 -30.58
C GLU A 460 2.58 22.28 -30.62
N ASN A 461 2.14 22.67 -31.82
CA ASN A 461 0.93 23.47 -31.99
C ASN A 461 -0.35 22.69 -31.75
N ALA A 462 -0.33 21.36 -31.91
CA ALA A 462 -1.46 20.47 -31.63
C ALA A 462 -1.61 20.17 -30.12
N LYS A 463 -0.55 20.34 -29.32
CA LYS A 463 -0.64 20.16 -27.86
C LYS A 463 -1.55 21.20 -27.20
N PRO A 464 -2.24 20.90 -26.09
CA PRO A 464 -3.12 21.87 -25.43
C PRO A 464 -2.34 23.03 -24.78
N LYS A 465 -2.94 24.22 -24.68
CA LYS A 465 -2.33 25.39 -24.01
C LYS A 465 -2.09 25.19 -22.51
N LYS A 466 -2.86 24.32 -21.87
CA LYS A 466 -2.70 23.91 -20.46
C LYS A 466 -2.78 22.41 -20.37
N LEU A 467 -2.13 21.83 -19.36
CA LEU A 467 -2.22 20.40 -19.12
C LEU A 467 -3.68 20.01 -18.81
N PRO A 468 -4.28 19.11 -19.61
CA PRO A 468 -5.70 18.79 -19.52
C PRO A 468 -6.04 18.04 -18.23
N PRO A 469 -7.26 18.20 -17.69
CA PRO A 469 -7.71 17.36 -16.58
C PRO A 469 -7.85 15.91 -17.05
N PHE A 470 -7.49 14.95 -16.20
CA PHE A 470 -7.70 13.53 -16.45
C PHE A 470 -9.20 13.21 -16.48
N LYS A 471 -9.65 12.46 -17.48
CA LYS A 471 -11.03 11.95 -17.58
C LYS A 471 -11.09 10.54 -17.02
N ASN A 472 -12.21 10.20 -16.38
CA ASN A 472 -12.40 8.85 -15.83
C ASN A 472 -12.42 7.76 -16.92
N GLU A 473 -12.68 8.15 -18.18
CA GLU A 473 -12.72 7.28 -19.36
C GLU A 473 -11.33 6.93 -19.90
N ASP A 474 -10.27 7.62 -19.47
CA ASP A 474 -8.90 7.41 -19.98
C ASP A 474 -8.30 6.04 -19.58
N ASP A 475 -9.06 5.19 -18.86
CA ASP A 475 -8.70 3.86 -18.29
C ASP A 475 -7.27 3.73 -17.77
N CYS A 476 -6.74 4.82 -17.22
CA CYS A 476 -5.36 4.85 -16.78
C CYS A 476 -5.24 4.09 -15.45
N GLU A 477 -4.32 3.12 -15.37
CA GLU A 477 -4.10 2.29 -14.18
C GLU A 477 -3.90 3.10 -12.89
N PHE A 478 -3.36 4.33 -12.98
CA PHE A 478 -3.15 5.19 -11.81
C PHE A 478 -4.43 5.70 -11.15
N PHE A 479 -5.58 5.70 -11.84
CA PHE A 479 -6.88 5.96 -11.18
C PHE A 479 -7.20 4.91 -10.11
N LYS A 480 -6.65 3.70 -10.23
CA LYS A 480 -6.81 2.63 -9.24
C LYS A 480 -5.96 2.92 -7.98
N ASN A 481 -4.94 3.78 -8.07
CA ASN A 481 -4.13 4.25 -6.95
C ASN A 481 -4.41 5.75 -6.63
N PRO A 482 -5.30 6.03 -5.65
CA PRO A 482 -5.74 7.40 -5.36
C PRO A 482 -4.63 8.31 -4.80
N VAL A 483 -3.58 7.75 -4.20
CA VAL A 483 -2.42 8.49 -3.69
C VAL A 483 -1.63 9.06 -4.87
N VAL A 484 -1.31 8.17 -5.82
CA VAL A 484 -0.62 8.51 -7.07
C VAL A 484 -1.43 9.52 -7.89
N PHE A 485 -2.72 9.27 -8.11
CA PHE A 485 -3.60 10.19 -8.83
C PHE A 485 -3.59 11.60 -8.21
N ARG A 486 -3.67 11.69 -6.88
CA ARG A 486 -3.70 12.97 -6.18
C ARG A 486 -2.40 13.75 -6.38
N SER A 487 -1.25 13.10 -6.24
CA SER A 487 0.05 13.73 -6.46
C SER A 487 0.17 14.25 -7.91
N ILE A 488 -0.10 13.40 -8.91
CA ILE A 488 -0.07 13.78 -10.33
C ILE A 488 -1.01 14.96 -10.62
N ASN A 489 -2.25 14.94 -10.10
CA ASN A 489 -3.23 16.00 -10.36
C ASN A 489 -2.89 17.32 -9.65
N GLU A 490 -2.32 17.29 -8.45
CA GLU A 490 -1.85 18.52 -7.80
C GLU A 490 -0.60 19.08 -8.52
N THR A 491 0.33 18.23 -8.99
CA THR A 491 1.45 18.66 -9.85
C THR A 491 0.95 19.32 -11.13
N ARG A 492 -0.04 18.73 -11.79
CA ARG A 492 -0.68 19.31 -12.99
C ARG A 492 -1.24 20.71 -12.74
N LYS A 493 -2.00 20.89 -11.64
CA LYS A 493 -2.58 22.19 -11.29
C LYS A 493 -1.50 23.24 -11.02
N LEU A 494 -0.46 22.84 -10.29
CA LEU A 494 0.68 23.70 -9.98
C LEU A 494 1.42 24.14 -11.25
N ILE A 495 1.73 23.21 -12.16
CA ILE A 495 2.36 23.54 -13.45
C ILE A 495 1.49 24.53 -14.23
N ASN A 496 0.17 24.30 -14.31
CA ASN A 496 -0.73 25.23 -14.99
C ASN A 496 -0.71 26.64 -14.36
N ALA A 497 -0.66 26.74 -13.02
CA ALA A 497 -0.54 28.02 -12.33
C ALA A 497 0.81 28.72 -12.59
N ILE A 498 1.90 27.95 -12.68
CA ILE A 498 3.22 28.46 -13.07
C ILE A 498 3.18 28.98 -14.52
N ILE A 499 2.55 28.23 -15.43
CA ILE A 499 2.40 28.65 -16.83
C ILE A 499 1.59 29.95 -16.94
N ASP A 500 0.51 30.08 -16.17
CA ASP A 500 -0.30 31.31 -16.14
C ASP A 500 0.51 32.54 -15.75
N LYS A 501 1.53 32.38 -14.90
CA LYS A 501 2.38 33.49 -14.44
C LYS A 501 3.62 33.71 -15.30
N TYR A 502 4.28 32.65 -15.75
CA TYR A 502 5.62 32.70 -16.35
C TYR A 502 5.66 32.40 -17.85
N GLY A 503 4.58 31.84 -18.41
CA GLY A 503 4.55 31.27 -19.76
C GLY A 503 5.02 29.81 -19.79
N TYR A 504 5.33 29.28 -20.97
CA TYR A 504 5.80 27.90 -21.09
C TYR A 504 7.26 27.76 -20.64
N PRO A 505 7.64 26.65 -19.98
CA PRO A 505 9.03 26.40 -19.60
C PRO A 505 9.88 26.05 -20.83
N ALA A 506 11.18 26.33 -20.75
CA ALA A 506 12.16 25.82 -21.70
C ALA A 506 12.46 24.33 -21.44
N ALA A 507 12.50 23.92 -20.16
CA ALA A 507 12.60 22.51 -19.78
C ALA A 507 11.98 22.25 -18.40
N VAL A 508 11.64 20.98 -18.14
CA VAL A 508 11.18 20.49 -16.84
C VAL A 508 12.12 19.41 -16.33
N ASN A 509 12.64 19.60 -15.12
CA ASN A 509 13.46 18.63 -14.40
C ASN A 509 12.65 18.02 -13.25
N LEU A 510 12.57 16.69 -13.21
CA LEU A 510 11.83 15.91 -12.22
C LEU A 510 12.79 15.01 -11.44
N GLU A 511 12.67 14.97 -10.12
CA GLU A 511 13.37 13.96 -9.31
C GLU A 511 12.76 12.57 -9.50
N THR A 512 13.63 11.55 -9.61
CA THR A 512 13.28 10.16 -9.91
C THR A 512 14.00 9.19 -8.99
N ALA A 513 13.33 8.07 -8.70
CA ALA A 513 13.98 6.89 -8.13
C ALA A 513 14.86 6.18 -9.18
N ASP A 514 15.96 5.56 -8.73
CA ASP A 514 17.10 5.06 -9.52
C ASP A 514 16.80 4.17 -10.76
N GLU A 515 15.57 3.67 -10.95
CA GLU A 515 15.22 2.71 -12.00
C GLU A 515 15.05 3.30 -13.41
N LEU A 516 14.63 4.56 -13.54
CA LEU A 516 14.36 5.17 -14.85
C LEU A 516 15.62 5.53 -15.64
N ASN A 517 16.76 5.66 -14.95
CA ASN A 517 18.05 6.09 -15.51
C ASN A 517 19.16 5.03 -15.35
N LYS A 518 18.82 3.74 -15.32
CA LYS A 518 19.82 2.66 -15.32
C LYS A 518 20.53 2.62 -16.68
N THR A 519 21.86 2.72 -16.67
CA THR A 519 22.69 2.53 -17.87
C THR A 519 22.60 1.09 -18.36
N PHE A 520 23.04 0.81 -19.59
CA PHE A 520 23.10 -0.56 -20.12
C PHE A 520 23.90 -1.48 -19.19
N GLU A 521 25.01 -0.99 -18.62
CA GLU A 521 25.82 -1.74 -17.66
C GLU A 521 25.19 -1.86 -16.27
N ASP A 522 24.48 -0.84 -15.76
CA ASP A 522 23.71 -0.99 -14.52
C ASP A 522 22.63 -2.08 -14.70
N ARG A 523 22.01 -2.14 -15.89
CA ARG A 523 21.09 -3.22 -16.27
C ARG A 523 21.81 -4.56 -16.40
N ALA A 524 23.02 -4.60 -16.96
CA ALA A 524 23.82 -5.81 -17.09
C ALA A 524 24.31 -6.32 -15.72
N ILE A 525 24.68 -5.43 -14.79
CA ILE A 525 25.05 -5.76 -13.41
C ILE A 525 23.82 -6.28 -12.65
N ASP A 526 22.66 -5.65 -12.81
CA ASP A 526 21.41 -6.12 -12.21
C ASP A 526 20.99 -7.48 -12.80
N THR A 527 21.13 -7.65 -14.11
CA THR A 527 20.86 -8.91 -14.81
C THR A 527 21.84 -9.98 -14.35
N LYS A 528 23.14 -9.68 -14.26
CA LYS A 528 24.16 -10.57 -13.72
C LYS A 528 23.86 -10.94 -12.27
N ARG A 529 23.54 -9.98 -11.40
CA ARG A 529 23.11 -10.26 -10.01
C ARG A 529 21.87 -11.14 -9.97
N LYS A 530 20.89 -10.89 -10.83
CA LYS A 530 19.68 -11.69 -10.92
C LYS A 530 20.01 -13.13 -11.36
N ASN A 531 20.86 -13.28 -12.37
CA ASN A 531 21.32 -14.57 -12.88
C ASN A 531 22.17 -15.31 -11.85
N ASP A 532 23.08 -14.62 -11.16
CA ASP A 532 23.90 -15.19 -10.09
C ASP A 532 23.00 -15.63 -8.92
N ASN A 533 21.99 -14.83 -8.55
CA ASN A 533 20.98 -15.22 -7.56
C ASN A 533 20.16 -16.43 -8.02
N GLU A 534 19.85 -16.54 -9.31
CA GLU A 534 19.07 -17.63 -9.90
C GLU A 534 19.89 -18.93 -9.96
N LYS A 535 21.17 -18.85 -10.36
CA LYS A 535 22.12 -19.96 -10.27
C LYS A 535 22.32 -20.45 -8.85
N GLU A 536 22.47 -19.52 -7.91
CA GLU A 536 22.58 -19.84 -6.49
C GLU A 536 21.30 -20.51 -5.98
N ASN A 537 20.12 -20.01 -6.37
CA ASN A 537 18.85 -20.65 -6.06
C ASN A 537 18.76 -22.07 -6.64
N ASP A 538 19.17 -22.27 -7.90
CA ASP A 538 19.11 -23.58 -8.56
C ASP A 538 20.13 -24.56 -7.94
N ARG A 539 21.30 -24.07 -7.49
CA ARG A 539 22.25 -24.86 -6.69
C ARG A 539 21.62 -25.26 -5.35
N ILE A 540 21.04 -24.32 -4.62
CA ILE A 540 20.35 -24.57 -3.34
C ILE A 540 19.23 -25.59 -3.53
N VAL A 541 18.44 -25.48 -4.60
CA VAL A 541 17.39 -26.45 -4.95
C VAL A 541 17.96 -27.86 -5.08
N LYS A 542 19.07 -28.03 -5.81
CA LYS A 542 19.72 -29.33 -5.94
C LYS A 542 20.18 -29.89 -4.59
N GLU A 543 20.86 -29.07 -3.79
CA GLU A 543 21.33 -29.48 -2.46
C GLU A 543 20.17 -29.87 -1.53
N ILE A 544 19.04 -29.18 -1.61
CA ILE A 544 17.82 -29.51 -0.86
C ILE A 544 17.24 -30.84 -1.37
N CYS A 545 17.05 -30.99 -2.67
CA CYS A 545 16.55 -32.23 -3.28
C CYS A 545 17.40 -33.44 -2.87
N GLU A 546 18.73 -33.30 -2.86
CA GLU A 546 19.66 -34.36 -2.44
C GLU A 546 19.52 -34.68 -0.93
N CYS A 547 19.35 -33.66 -0.10
CA CYS A 547 19.30 -33.80 1.37
C CYS A 547 17.99 -34.46 1.87
N ILE A 548 16.84 -34.08 1.29
CA ILE A 548 15.53 -34.54 1.76
C ILE A 548 14.75 -35.41 0.76
N LYS A 549 15.34 -35.71 -0.40
CA LYS A 549 14.73 -36.53 -1.48
C LYS A 549 13.35 -36.02 -1.91
N CYS A 550 13.26 -34.71 -2.19
CA CYS A 550 12.05 -34.07 -2.67
C CYS A 550 12.15 -33.66 -4.15
N ASP A 551 11.02 -33.25 -4.74
CA ASP A 551 11.02 -32.63 -6.08
C ASP A 551 11.51 -31.17 -6.05
N GLU A 552 11.81 -30.61 -7.24
CA GLU A 552 12.30 -29.24 -7.37
C GLU A 552 11.29 -28.18 -6.93
N ALA A 553 9.98 -28.46 -7.02
CA ALA A 553 8.95 -27.50 -6.61
C ALA A 553 8.96 -27.35 -5.09
N GLN A 554 8.98 -28.47 -4.36
CA GLN A 554 9.10 -28.50 -2.91
C GLN A 554 10.41 -27.85 -2.43
N ALA A 555 11.53 -28.12 -3.10
CA ALA A 555 12.83 -27.54 -2.75
C ALA A 555 12.88 -26.01 -2.90
N ARG A 556 12.18 -25.45 -3.89
CA ARG A 556 12.16 -23.99 -4.13
C ARG A 556 11.55 -23.20 -2.97
N HIS A 557 10.61 -23.78 -2.21
CA HIS A 557 9.99 -23.13 -1.05
C HIS A 557 10.92 -23.02 0.16
N LEU A 558 11.94 -23.86 0.21
CA LEU A 558 12.91 -23.92 1.29
C LEU A 558 14.12 -23.01 1.05
N ILE A 559 14.25 -22.39 -0.13
CA ILE A 559 15.37 -21.50 -0.49
C ILE A 559 15.52 -20.36 0.53
N GLU A 560 14.43 -19.73 0.95
CA GLU A 560 14.51 -18.63 1.91
C GLU A 560 15.00 -19.10 3.28
N LYS A 561 14.46 -20.21 3.79
CA LYS A 561 14.93 -20.85 5.03
C LYS A 561 16.41 -21.23 4.92
N TYR A 562 16.81 -21.84 3.80
CA TYR A 562 18.20 -22.25 3.53
C TYR A 562 19.16 -21.05 3.54
N LYS A 563 18.83 -19.98 2.80
CA LYS A 563 19.66 -18.76 2.75
C LYS A 563 19.81 -18.11 4.12
N LEU A 564 18.74 -18.11 4.92
CA LEU A 564 18.79 -17.60 6.28
C LEU A 564 19.63 -18.50 7.20
N TRP A 565 19.47 -19.82 7.09
CA TRP A 565 20.27 -20.81 7.82
C TRP A 565 21.76 -20.64 7.57
N GLU A 566 22.17 -20.56 6.30
CA GLU A 566 23.57 -20.37 5.90
C GLU A 566 24.13 -19.03 6.38
N ALA A 567 23.36 -17.94 6.19
CA ALA A 567 23.75 -16.61 6.65
C ALA A 567 23.91 -16.54 8.18
N GLN A 568 23.14 -17.35 8.91
CA GLN A 568 23.14 -17.44 10.37
C GLN A 568 24.04 -18.55 10.92
N GLU A 569 24.84 -19.20 10.07
CA GLU A 569 25.80 -20.25 10.46
C GLU A 569 25.14 -21.42 11.20
N GLY A 570 23.94 -21.81 10.75
CA GLY A 570 23.19 -22.91 11.33
C GLY A 570 22.81 -22.67 12.79
N LYS A 571 22.54 -21.42 13.17
CA LYS A 571 22.04 -21.07 14.50
C LYS A 571 20.73 -20.33 14.41
N CYS A 572 19.85 -20.59 15.37
CA CYS A 572 18.70 -19.75 15.64
C CYS A 572 19.19 -18.35 15.96
N LEU A 573 18.73 -17.34 15.22
CA LEU A 573 19.24 -15.99 15.39
C LEU A 573 18.98 -15.47 16.81
N TYR A 574 17.83 -15.82 17.38
CA TYR A 574 17.38 -15.29 18.66
C TYR A 574 17.91 -16.07 19.86
N SER A 575 17.73 -17.38 19.90
CA SER A 575 18.17 -18.20 21.04
C SER A 575 19.64 -18.62 20.96
N GLY A 576 20.26 -18.57 19.77
CA GLY A 576 21.63 -19.04 19.55
C GLY A 576 21.79 -20.56 19.50
N LYS A 577 20.71 -21.32 19.74
CA LYS A 577 20.68 -22.78 19.62
C LYS A 577 21.02 -23.21 18.20
N THR A 578 21.76 -24.30 18.06
CA THR A 578 22.14 -24.87 16.76
C THR A 578 20.90 -25.42 16.05
N ILE A 579 20.84 -25.16 14.74
CA ILE A 579 19.84 -25.67 13.81
C ILE A 579 20.62 -26.47 12.77
N THR A 580 20.43 -27.79 12.72
CA THR A 580 21.06 -28.58 11.66
C THR A 580 20.32 -28.36 10.32
N LYS A 581 21.03 -28.59 9.22
CA LYS A 581 20.46 -28.40 7.88
C LYS A 581 19.30 -29.38 7.65
N GLU A 582 19.50 -30.63 8.04
CA GLU A 582 18.53 -31.72 7.90
C GLU A 582 17.26 -31.45 8.72
N ASP A 583 17.40 -31.04 9.99
CA ASP A 583 16.25 -30.73 10.85
C ASP A 583 15.43 -29.56 10.28
N MET A 584 16.11 -28.51 9.81
CA MET A 584 15.46 -27.34 9.22
C MET A 584 14.70 -27.64 7.93
N LEU A 585 15.24 -28.52 7.08
CA LEU A 585 14.64 -28.87 5.80
C LEU A 585 13.51 -29.89 5.92
N ARG A 586 13.60 -30.84 6.87
CA ARG A 586 12.57 -31.88 7.06
C ARG A 586 11.43 -31.45 7.95
N ASP A 587 11.67 -30.47 8.83
CA ASP A 587 10.81 -29.84 9.84
C ASP A 587 9.31 -30.18 9.81
N LYS A 588 8.96 -31.45 10.09
CA LYS A 588 7.56 -31.94 10.06
C LYS A 588 6.74 -31.35 11.20
N ASP A 589 7.41 -31.09 12.32
CA ASP A 589 6.83 -30.57 13.56
C ASP A 589 6.79 -29.03 13.60
N LYS A 590 7.18 -28.35 12.51
CA LYS A 590 7.21 -26.88 12.37
C LYS A 590 7.98 -26.17 13.51
N LEU A 591 9.10 -26.76 13.93
CA LEU A 591 9.98 -26.24 14.96
C LEU A 591 10.68 -24.94 14.55
N PHE A 592 10.81 -24.67 13.24
CA PHE A 592 11.52 -23.50 12.72
C PHE A 592 10.66 -22.59 11.84
N GLU A 593 10.71 -21.30 12.12
CA GLU A 593 9.96 -20.26 11.41
C GLU A 593 10.87 -19.15 10.88
N VAL A 594 10.41 -18.52 9.80
CA VAL A 594 11.01 -17.29 9.26
C VAL A 594 10.26 -16.10 9.84
N ASP A 595 10.83 -15.46 10.85
CA ASP A 595 10.22 -14.31 11.52
C ASP A 595 10.56 -12.99 10.81
N HIS A 596 9.63 -12.04 10.84
CA HIS A 596 9.90 -10.65 10.50
C HIS A 596 10.54 -9.92 11.67
N ILE A 597 11.82 -9.60 11.54
CA ILE A 597 12.65 -8.95 12.57
C ILE A 597 11.93 -7.72 13.15
N ILE A 598 11.48 -6.83 12.27
CA ILE A 598 10.54 -5.77 12.59
C ILE A 598 9.16 -6.20 12.09
N PRO A 599 8.09 -6.10 12.91
CA PRO A 599 6.76 -6.54 12.51
C PRO A 599 6.34 -5.99 11.14
N TYR A 600 5.94 -6.88 10.23
CA TYR A 600 5.59 -6.53 8.84
C TYR A 600 4.52 -5.44 8.77
N SER A 601 3.55 -5.47 9.69
CA SER A 601 2.49 -4.46 9.83
C SER A 601 3.01 -3.02 9.99
N LEU A 602 4.23 -2.84 10.51
CA LEU A 602 4.81 -1.53 10.80
C LEU A 602 5.62 -0.96 9.65
N ILE A 603 6.35 -1.79 8.89
CA ILE A 603 7.27 -1.31 7.84
C ILE A 603 7.01 -1.89 6.45
N LEU A 604 6.05 -2.81 6.29
CA LEU A 604 5.68 -3.41 5.00
C LEU A 604 6.90 -3.91 4.19
N ASP A 605 7.94 -4.38 4.88
CA ASP A 605 9.16 -4.88 4.27
C ASP A 605 9.17 -6.41 4.40
N ASN A 606 8.93 -7.08 3.27
CA ASN A 606 9.00 -8.54 3.15
C ASN A 606 10.34 -9.02 2.57
N THR A 607 11.35 -8.15 2.45
CA THR A 607 12.66 -8.55 1.94
C THR A 607 13.41 -9.42 2.96
N ILE A 608 14.36 -10.23 2.47
CA ILE A 608 15.23 -11.08 3.32
C ILE A 608 16.02 -10.27 4.38
N SER A 609 16.17 -8.97 4.17
CA SER A 609 16.76 -8.05 5.15
C SER A 609 15.91 -7.89 6.41
N ASN A 610 14.58 -8.07 6.32
CA ASN A 610 13.68 -8.04 7.47
C ASN A 610 13.31 -9.44 7.98
N LYS A 611 14.00 -10.49 7.56
CA LYS A 611 13.68 -11.88 7.92
C LYS A 611 14.80 -12.56 8.70
N ALA A 612 14.44 -13.42 9.64
CA ALA A 612 15.37 -14.23 10.42
C ALA A 612 14.83 -15.64 10.61
N LEU A 613 15.70 -16.66 10.49
CA LEU A 613 15.34 -18.03 10.81
C LEU A 613 15.48 -18.27 12.31
N VAL A 614 14.41 -18.70 12.95
CA VAL A 614 14.33 -18.86 14.41
C VAL A 614 13.51 -20.09 14.77
N TYR A 615 13.58 -20.52 16.03
CA TYR A 615 12.61 -21.49 16.54
C TYR A 615 11.21 -20.86 16.59
N ALA A 616 10.17 -21.62 16.25
CA ALA A 616 8.78 -21.18 16.27
C ALA A 616 8.38 -20.62 17.64
N GLU A 617 8.81 -21.29 18.72
CA GLU A 617 8.61 -20.84 20.09
C GLU A 617 9.20 -19.44 20.36
N GLU A 618 10.40 -19.15 19.83
CA GLU A 618 11.05 -17.84 19.99
C GLU A 618 10.29 -16.76 19.22
N ASN A 619 9.78 -17.07 18.02
CA ASN A 619 8.95 -16.16 17.25
C ASN A 619 7.64 -15.83 17.98
N GLN A 620 6.95 -16.85 18.51
CA GLN A 620 5.73 -16.70 19.29
C GLN A 620 5.96 -15.84 20.53
N ARG A 621 7.05 -16.08 21.27
CA ARG A 621 7.46 -15.25 22.42
C ARG A 621 7.75 -13.81 22.03
N LYS A 622 8.42 -13.55 20.89
CA LYS A 622 8.70 -12.19 20.39
C LYS A 622 7.40 -11.41 20.13
N GLY A 623 6.49 -11.99 19.34
CA GLY A 623 5.25 -11.34 18.91
C GLY A 623 5.49 -10.04 18.12
N GLN A 624 4.67 -9.01 18.36
CA GLN A 624 4.75 -7.70 17.67
C GLN A 624 5.82 -6.76 18.26
N ARG A 625 7.00 -7.29 18.60
CA ARG A 625 8.13 -6.56 19.21
C ARG A 625 9.39 -6.74 18.37
N THR A 626 10.44 -5.94 18.62
CA THR A 626 11.78 -6.22 18.07
C THR A 626 12.48 -7.33 18.87
N PRO A 627 13.56 -7.95 18.35
CA PRO A 627 14.31 -8.97 19.10
C PRO A 627 14.80 -8.45 20.46
N LEU A 628 15.37 -7.25 20.50
CA LEU A 628 15.90 -6.65 21.73
C LEU A 628 14.83 -6.27 22.77
N MET A 629 13.56 -6.15 22.37
CA MET A 629 12.46 -5.82 23.28
C MET A 629 11.92 -7.00 24.08
N TYR A 630 12.20 -8.24 23.65
CA TYR A 630 11.70 -9.43 24.35
C TYR A 630 12.79 -10.21 25.08
N MET A 631 14.05 -10.06 24.67
CA MET A 631 15.20 -10.68 25.31
C MET A 631 15.51 -10.03 26.67
N ASN A 632 15.98 -10.81 27.63
CA ASN A 632 16.60 -10.29 28.85
C ASN A 632 18.03 -9.79 28.60
N ASN A 633 18.67 -9.17 29.60
CA ASN A 633 20.00 -8.55 29.44
C ASN A 633 21.08 -9.53 28.95
N THR A 634 21.11 -10.75 29.49
CA THR A 634 22.08 -11.79 29.10
C THR A 634 21.84 -12.26 27.67
N GLN A 635 20.60 -12.60 27.33
CA GLN A 635 20.20 -13.00 25.98
C GLN A 635 20.48 -11.91 24.95
N ALA A 636 20.22 -10.65 25.29
CA ALA A 636 20.46 -9.50 24.42
C ALA A 636 21.96 -9.28 24.15
N SER A 637 22.82 -9.51 25.15
CA SER A 637 24.28 -9.44 24.99
C SER A 637 24.77 -10.49 23.98
N ASP A 638 24.39 -11.75 24.18
CA ASP A 638 24.79 -12.85 23.29
C ASP A 638 24.25 -12.67 21.87
N TYR A 639 23.01 -12.20 21.76
CA TYR A 639 22.40 -11.83 20.49
C TYR A 639 23.19 -10.74 19.76
N ARG A 640 23.58 -9.66 20.45
CA ARG A 640 24.38 -8.57 19.85
C ARG A 640 25.73 -9.08 19.35
N ILE A 641 26.39 -9.97 20.09
CA ILE A 641 27.65 -10.58 19.67
C ILE A 641 27.45 -11.36 18.35
N ARG A 642 26.41 -12.19 18.26
CA ARG A 642 26.09 -12.94 17.03
C ARG A 642 25.80 -12.01 15.84
N VAL A 643 24.97 -10.99 16.04
CA VAL A 643 24.61 -10.03 14.99
C VAL A 643 25.82 -9.21 14.51
N ASN A 644 26.69 -8.78 15.44
CA ASN A 644 27.93 -8.09 15.11
C ASN A 644 28.91 -9.00 14.33
N ALA A 645 28.98 -10.28 14.69
CA ALA A 645 29.78 -11.27 13.95
C ALA A 645 29.27 -11.44 12.51
N MET A 646 27.95 -11.54 12.31
CA MET A 646 27.35 -11.61 10.96
C MET A 646 27.64 -10.38 10.11
N LEU A 647 27.70 -9.18 10.72
CA LEU A 647 28.08 -7.95 10.02
C LEU A 647 29.55 -7.99 9.59
N LYS A 648 30.44 -8.44 10.49
CA LYS A 648 31.89 -8.55 10.23
C LYS A 648 32.19 -9.58 9.13
N SER A 649 31.46 -10.69 9.08
CA SER A 649 31.59 -11.73 8.05
C SER A 649 30.85 -11.40 6.74
N LYS A 650 30.26 -10.20 6.61
CA LYS A 650 29.48 -9.74 5.45
C LYS A 650 28.25 -10.61 5.11
N LYS A 651 27.81 -11.48 6.02
CA LYS A 651 26.56 -12.26 5.91
C LYS A 651 25.31 -11.45 6.26
N CYS A 652 25.50 -10.27 6.86
CA CYS A 652 24.46 -9.30 7.16
C CYS A 652 24.74 -7.97 6.45
N ASN A 653 23.76 -7.46 5.69
CA ASN A 653 23.86 -6.13 5.09
C ASN A 653 23.49 -5.02 6.09
N LYS A 654 23.91 -3.78 5.81
CA LYS A 654 23.70 -2.64 6.73
C LYS A 654 22.23 -2.44 7.11
N LYS A 655 21.31 -2.68 6.18
CA LYS A 655 19.86 -2.59 6.39
C LYS A 655 19.36 -3.64 7.39
N LYS A 656 19.73 -4.92 7.19
CA LYS A 656 19.39 -6.02 8.11
C LYS A 656 19.98 -5.79 9.50
N TYR A 657 21.20 -5.27 9.58
CA TYR A 657 21.84 -4.92 10.85
C TYR A 657 21.05 -3.86 11.62
N GLN A 658 20.58 -2.81 10.93
CA GLN A 658 19.75 -1.77 11.55
C GLN A 658 18.44 -2.34 12.11
N TYR A 659 17.81 -3.29 11.41
CA TYR A 659 16.59 -3.96 11.89
C TYR A 659 16.87 -4.83 13.12
N LEU A 660 17.92 -5.63 13.07
CA LEU A 660 18.32 -6.53 14.15
C LEU A 660 18.71 -5.77 15.43
N MET A 661 19.29 -4.57 15.28
CA MET A 661 19.80 -3.77 16.39
C MET A 661 18.82 -2.70 16.91
N LEU A 662 17.58 -2.68 16.40
CA LEU A 662 16.59 -1.69 16.82
C LEU A 662 16.14 -1.96 18.28
N PRO A 663 16.39 -1.04 19.23
CA PRO A 663 16.15 -1.29 20.64
C PRO A 663 14.65 -1.30 20.99
N ASN A 664 13.83 -0.49 20.32
CA ASN A 664 12.38 -0.41 20.55
C ASN A 664 11.64 0.16 19.33
N LEU A 665 10.30 0.08 19.35
CA LEU A 665 9.40 0.53 18.28
C LEU A 665 8.84 1.95 18.49
N ASN A 666 9.45 2.76 19.37
CA ASN A 666 8.88 4.06 19.74
C ASN A 666 9.12 5.15 18.69
N ASN A 667 10.14 5.01 17.85
CA ASN A 667 10.47 5.97 16.82
C ASN A 667 9.63 5.72 15.55
N GLN A 668 8.42 6.29 15.53
CA GLN A 668 7.51 6.13 14.40
C GLN A 668 8.08 6.71 13.10
N ASP A 669 8.87 7.78 13.15
CA ASP A 669 9.46 8.39 11.96
C ASP A 669 10.46 7.44 11.28
N LEU A 670 11.35 6.81 12.05
CA LEU A 670 12.32 5.83 11.56
C LEU A 670 11.64 4.60 10.94
N LEU A 671 10.61 4.06 11.61
CA LEU A 671 9.82 2.94 11.06
C LEU A 671 9.12 3.36 9.76
N SER A 672 8.74 4.62 9.65
CA SER A 672 8.05 5.15 8.50
C SER A 672 8.94 5.33 7.27
N GLU A 673 10.23 5.61 7.45
CA GLU A 673 11.23 5.68 6.37
C GLU A 673 11.50 4.31 5.75
N TRP A 674 11.31 3.24 6.52
CA TRP A 674 11.55 1.87 6.07
C TRP A 674 10.40 1.25 5.26
N LYS A 675 9.29 1.97 5.06
CA LYS A 675 8.15 1.50 4.25
C LYS A 675 8.44 1.47 2.74
N SER A 676 8.56 0.26 2.20
CA SER A 676 8.88 -0.03 0.78
C SER A 676 7.87 0.51 -0.23
N ARG A 677 6.58 0.63 0.15
CA ARG A 677 5.47 1.04 -0.72
C ARG A 677 5.61 2.48 -1.24
N ASN A 678 6.05 3.41 -0.40
CA ASN A 678 6.14 4.83 -0.76
C ASN A 678 7.17 5.07 -1.86
N LEU A 679 8.26 4.28 -1.89
CA LEU A 679 9.29 4.33 -2.93
C LEU A 679 8.78 3.82 -4.29
N ASN A 680 7.87 2.84 -4.29
CA ASN A 680 7.26 2.34 -5.52
C ASN A 680 6.23 3.33 -6.07
N ASP A 681 5.43 3.96 -5.20
CA ASP A 681 4.44 4.96 -5.60
C ASP A 681 5.10 6.23 -6.18
N THR A 682 6.17 6.76 -5.55
CA THR A 682 6.93 7.91 -6.12
C THR A 682 7.59 7.58 -7.45
N ARG A 683 8.12 6.35 -7.59
CA ARG A 683 8.70 5.87 -8.86
C ARG A 683 7.66 5.83 -9.97
N TYR A 684 6.46 5.32 -9.68
CA TYR A 684 5.37 5.28 -10.64
C TYR A 684 4.91 6.70 -11.03
N ILE A 685 4.71 7.59 -10.04
CA ILE A 685 4.34 9.01 -10.27
C ILE A 685 5.31 9.65 -11.24
N CYS A 686 6.61 9.52 -11.01
CA CYS A 686 7.61 10.10 -11.87
C CYS A 686 7.59 9.52 -13.29
N LYS A 687 7.54 8.18 -13.43
CA LYS A 687 7.49 7.53 -14.76
C LYS A 687 6.30 8.04 -15.57
N TYR A 688 5.15 8.15 -14.92
CA TYR A 688 3.95 8.67 -15.54
C TYR A 688 4.09 10.15 -15.91
N LEU A 689 4.54 11.00 -14.99
CA LEU A 689 4.71 12.44 -15.23
C LEU A 689 5.69 12.73 -16.37
N VAL A 690 6.80 12.00 -16.47
CA VAL A 690 7.76 12.17 -17.57
C VAL A 690 7.08 11.96 -18.92
N ASN A 691 6.33 10.87 -19.09
CA ASN A 691 5.61 10.59 -20.32
C ASN A 691 4.46 11.57 -20.56
N TYR A 692 3.69 11.87 -19.51
CA TYR A 692 2.55 12.77 -19.58
C TYR A 692 2.96 14.18 -20.00
N LEU A 693 4.03 14.73 -19.41
CA LEU A 693 4.54 16.05 -19.76
C LEU A 693 5.14 16.07 -21.17
N ARG A 694 5.90 15.05 -21.58
CA ARG A 694 6.43 14.98 -22.96
C ARG A 694 5.31 15.07 -24.01
N ASN A 695 4.21 14.36 -23.76
CA ASN A 695 3.12 14.25 -24.72
C ASN A 695 2.15 15.45 -24.68
N ASN A 696 1.99 16.11 -23.53
CA ASN A 696 0.92 17.10 -23.33
C ASN A 696 1.40 18.53 -22.98
N LEU A 697 2.65 18.71 -22.56
CA LEU A 697 3.19 20.02 -22.21
C LEU A 697 3.81 20.68 -23.46
N ARG A 698 3.46 21.94 -23.67
CA ARG A 698 4.16 22.84 -24.62
C ARG A 698 5.42 23.40 -23.96
N PHE A 699 6.48 23.51 -24.75
CA PHE A 699 7.75 24.11 -24.34
C PHE A 699 8.03 25.38 -25.14
N ASP A 700 8.66 26.36 -24.51
CA ASP A 700 9.11 27.57 -25.21
C ASP A 700 10.37 27.28 -26.03
N ARG A 701 10.30 27.52 -27.34
CA ARG A 701 11.39 27.31 -28.31
C ARG A 701 11.98 28.61 -28.87
N SER A 702 11.56 29.77 -28.36
CA SER A 702 11.96 31.08 -28.91
C SER A 702 13.47 31.38 -28.80
N TYR A 703 14.21 30.59 -28.03
CA TYR A 703 15.65 30.71 -27.79
C TYR A 703 16.50 29.72 -28.60
N GLU A 704 15.89 28.90 -29.45
CA GLU A 704 16.59 27.91 -30.27
C GLU A 704 17.26 28.56 -31.50
N SER A 705 18.36 27.96 -31.96
CA SER A 705 19.01 28.33 -33.22
C SER A 705 18.02 28.16 -34.38
N LYS A 706 18.07 29.01 -35.41
CA LYS A 706 17.29 28.83 -36.65
C LYS A 706 17.85 27.72 -37.57
N ASP A 707 18.97 27.12 -37.19
CA ASP A 707 19.63 26.05 -37.93
C ASP A 707 18.89 24.71 -37.71
N GLU A 708 18.32 24.16 -38.78
CA GLU A 708 17.53 22.91 -38.74
C GLU A 708 18.33 21.69 -38.28
N GLU A 709 19.65 21.62 -38.54
CA GLU A 709 20.49 20.52 -38.04
C GLU A 709 20.73 20.65 -36.54
N ASP A 710 20.92 21.87 -36.03
CA ASP A 710 21.12 22.11 -34.59
C ASP A 710 19.79 21.93 -33.81
N ILE A 711 18.63 22.19 -34.43
CA ILE A 711 17.30 21.86 -33.88
C ILE A 711 17.11 20.34 -33.78
N LYS A 712 17.37 19.58 -34.85
CA LYS A 712 17.26 18.11 -34.85
C LYS A 712 18.21 17.45 -33.85
N ILE A 713 19.40 18.01 -33.64
CA ILE A 713 20.36 17.54 -32.63
C ILE A 713 19.92 17.97 -31.22
N ARG A 714 19.25 19.11 -31.01
CA ARG A 714 18.80 19.59 -29.68
C ARG A 714 17.40 19.15 -29.27
N ASP A 715 16.68 18.40 -30.11
CA ASP A 715 15.36 17.82 -29.83
C ASP A 715 15.40 16.70 -28.75
N HIS A 716 16.48 16.67 -27.96
CA HIS A 716 16.60 15.83 -26.78
C HIS A 716 15.54 16.22 -25.76
N ALA A 717 14.87 15.20 -25.23
CA ALA A 717 13.75 15.25 -24.29
C ALA A 717 13.72 16.47 -23.34
N ARG A 718 12.83 17.44 -23.57
CA ARG A 718 12.60 18.65 -22.73
C ARG A 718 12.09 18.36 -21.31
N VAL A 719 11.88 17.08 -20.99
CA VAL A 719 11.53 16.59 -19.66
C VAL A 719 12.62 15.63 -19.19
N PHE A 720 13.36 16.06 -18.17
CA PHE A 720 14.53 15.35 -17.66
C PHE A 720 14.25 14.69 -16.33
N ALA A 721 14.64 13.43 -16.23
CA ALA A 721 14.65 12.64 -15.02
C ALA A 721 16.00 12.84 -14.29
N VAL A 722 16.00 13.41 -13.08
CA VAL A 722 17.16 13.54 -12.22
C VAL A 722 17.14 12.43 -11.17
N LYS A 723 18.24 11.67 -10.97
CA LYS A 723 18.29 10.64 -9.92
C LYS A 723 18.34 11.29 -8.53
N SER A 724 17.60 10.78 -7.56
CA SER A 724 17.62 11.28 -6.16
C SER A 724 19.03 11.37 -5.57
N ARG A 725 19.91 10.41 -5.91
CA ARG A 725 21.31 10.45 -5.45
C ARG A 725 22.08 11.65 -5.99
N PHE A 726 21.75 12.13 -7.19
CA PHE A 726 22.34 13.35 -7.76
C PHE A 726 21.80 14.59 -7.05
N THR A 727 20.48 14.69 -6.83
CA THR A 727 19.88 15.79 -6.04
C THR A 727 20.57 15.91 -4.68
N SER A 728 20.70 14.81 -3.95
CA SER A 728 21.39 14.78 -2.64
C SER A 728 22.88 15.17 -2.73
N THR A 729 23.57 14.77 -3.81
CA THR A 729 24.99 15.09 -3.99
C THR A 729 25.18 16.57 -4.34
N PHE A 730 24.41 17.08 -5.29
CA PHE A 730 24.48 18.47 -5.71
C PHE A 730 24.01 19.43 -4.63
N ARG A 731 23.00 19.06 -3.83
CA ARG A 731 22.62 19.85 -2.65
C ARG A 731 23.80 20.08 -1.70
N ARG A 732 24.57 19.02 -1.41
CA ARG A 732 25.80 19.12 -0.59
C ARG A 732 26.91 19.95 -1.22
N TRP A 733 26.97 19.99 -2.55
CA TRP A 733 28.02 20.71 -3.28
C TRP A 733 27.68 22.18 -3.51
N TRP A 734 26.40 22.49 -3.71
CA TRP A 734 25.93 23.79 -4.19
C TRP A 734 25.28 24.64 -3.11
N LEU A 735 24.79 24.04 -2.03
CA LEU A 735 24.15 24.76 -0.94
C LEU A 735 25.04 24.82 0.30
N ASN A 736 24.80 25.78 1.18
CA ASN A 736 25.56 25.99 2.39
C ASN A 736 25.41 24.80 3.35
N GLU A 737 26.54 24.26 3.79
CA GLU A 737 26.61 23.07 4.64
C GLU A 737 25.84 23.22 5.97
N LYS A 738 25.80 24.43 6.54
CA LYS A 738 25.16 24.70 7.84
C LYS A 738 23.63 24.84 7.77
N THR A 739 23.09 25.25 6.62
CA THR A 739 21.64 25.40 6.38
C THR A 739 21.08 24.20 5.62
N TRP A 740 21.13 24.25 4.29
CA TRP A 740 20.40 23.41 3.36
C TRP A 740 21.25 22.27 2.78
N GLY A 741 22.58 22.39 2.86
CA GLY A 741 23.55 21.56 2.14
C GLY A 741 23.90 20.23 2.80
N ARG A 742 24.30 20.19 4.08
CA ARG A 742 24.94 18.99 4.70
C ARG A 742 24.17 18.40 5.89
N TYR A 743 22.99 18.93 6.20
CA TYR A 743 22.23 18.49 7.37
C TYR A 743 21.60 17.09 7.20
N ASP A 744 21.38 16.39 8.31
CA ASP A 744 20.50 15.23 8.34
C ASP A 744 19.11 15.67 7.86
N LYS A 745 18.66 15.10 6.73
CA LYS A 745 17.37 15.48 6.13
C LYS A 745 16.21 15.19 7.09
N ALA A 746 16.34 14.23 8.01
CA ALA A 746 15.33 13.94 9.02
C ALA A 746 15.17 15.09 10.01
N GLU A 747 16.28 15.72 10.42
CA GLU A 747 16.24 16.88 11.31
C GLU A 747 15.73 18.12 10.58
N LEU A 748 16.12 18.36 9.32
CA LEU A 748 15.62 19.50 8.52
C LEU A 748 14.09 19.46 8.39
N LYS A 749 13.53 18.27 8.15
CA LYS A 749 12.08 18.04 8.01
C LYS A 749 11.29 18.29 9.29
N LYS A 750 11.93 18.23 10.46
CA LYS A 750 11.30 18.63 11.74
C LYS A 750 11.19 20.15 11.86
N LEU A 751 12.09 20.88 11.19
CA LEU A 751 12.20 22.33 11.27
C LEU A 751 11.35 23.06 10.24
N THR A 752 11.27 22.55 9.00
CA THR A 752 10.53 23.21 7.91
C THR A 752 10.14 22.24 6.79
N TYR A 753 9.05 22.56 6.10
CA TYR A 753 8.65 21.92 4.84
C TYR A 753 9.35 22.49 3.61
N LEU A 754 10.10 23.59 3.75
CA LEU A 754 10.82 24.23 2.64
C LEU A 754 12.02 23.40 2.14
N ASP A 755 12.36 22.28 2.78
CA ASP A 755 13.38 21.33 2.29
C ASP A 755 13.04 20.82 0.87
N HIS A 756 11.75 20.63 0.58
CA HIS A 756 11.27 20.29 -0.76
C HIS A 756 11.55 21.39 -1.80
N ALA A 757 11.47 22.66 -1.42
CA ALA A 757 11.80 23.77 -2.33
C ALA A 757 13.31 23.83 -2.57
N ALA A 758 14.14 23.59 -1.54
CA ALA A 758 15.60 23.51 -1.70
C ALA A 758 16.00 22.40 -2.69
N ASP A 759 15.38 21.22 -2.58
CA ASP A 759 15.60 20.12 -3.53
C ASP A 759 15.14 20.51 -4.94
N ALA A 760 13.96 21.14 -5.09
CA ALA A 760 13.46 21.63 -6.37
C ALA A 760 14.39 22.66 -7.02
N ILE A 761 15.02 23.55 -6.25
CA ILE A 761 16.01 24.52 -6.74
C ILE A 761 17.24 23.80 -7.28
N VAL A 762 17.75 22.79 -6.56
CA VAL A 762 18.88 21.95 -7.02
C VAL A 762 18.50 21.21 -8.31
N ILE A 763 17.30 20.64 -8.36
CA ILE A 763 16.78 19.90 -9.53
C ILE A 763 16.69 20.83 -10.75
N ALA A 764 16.16 22.04 -10.61
CA ALA A 764 16.09 23.00 -11.73
C ALA A 764 17.48 23.43 -12.25
N ASN A 765 18.49 23.46 -11.38
CA ASN A 765 19.87 23.77 -11.76
C ASN A 765 20.59 22.60 -12.47
N CYS A 766 20.00 21.41 -12.54
CA CYS A 766 20.59 20.26 -13.22
C CYS A 766 20.44 20.39 -14.74
N ARG A 767 21.55 20.68 -15.43
CA ARG A 767 21.57 20.64 -16.90
C ARG A 767 21.60 19.20 -17.42
N PRO A 768 21.01 18.89 -18.59
CA PRO A 768 21.02 17.55 -19.18
C PRO A 768 22.43 16.94 -19.28
N GLU A 769 23.38 17.72 -19.78
CA GLU A 769 24.79 17.36 -19.90
C GLU A 769 25.43 17.03 -18.54
N TYR A 770 25.00 17.71 -17.46
CA TYR A 770 25.55 17.52 -16.11
C TYR A 770 25.01 16.25 -15.46
N VAL A 771 23.77 15.86 -15.79
CA VAL A 771 23.22 14.57 -15.37
C VAL A 771 23.99 13.42 -16.03
N ILE A 772 24.34 13.55 -17.32
CA ILE A 772 25.16 12.56 -18.03
C ILE A 772 26.56 12.50 -17.43
N LEU A 773 27.23 13.64 -17.27
CA LEU A 773 28.56 13.73 -16.65
C LEU A 773 28.59 13.13 -15.25
N ALA A 774 27.59 13.40 -14.41
CA ALA A 774 27.53 12.85 -13.06
C ALA A 774 27.32 11.33 -13.06
N GLY A 775 26.48 10.82 -13.97
CA GLY A 775 26.32 9.39 -14.18
C GLY A 775 27.61 8.70 -14.63
N GLU A 776 28.27 9.28 -15.62
CA GLU A 776 29.52 8.74 -16.14
C GLU A 776 30.65 8.82 -15.12
N LYS A 777 30.78 9.92 -14.39
CA LYS A 777 31.78 10.06 -13.32
C LYS A 777 31.61 8.99 -12.24
N MET A 778 30.37 8.63 -11.89
CA MET A 778 30.12 7.51 -10.97
C MET A 778 30.52 6.16 -11.57
N LYS A 779 30.28 5.94 -12.87
CA LYS A 779 30.70 4.74 -13.58
C LYS A 779 32.24 4.64 -13.61
N LEU A 780 32.92 5.69 -14.04
CA LEU A 780 34.38 5.77 -14.08
C LEU A 780 35.00 5.54 -12.70
N ASN A 781 34.46 6.16 -11.64
CA ASN A 781 34.92 5.91 -10.27
C ASN A 781 34.75 4.44 -9.84
N ARG A 782 33.63 3.80 -10.20
CA ARG A 782 33.42 2.36 -9.92
C ARG A 782 34.46 1.50 -10.63
N MET A 783 34.72 1.74 -11.92
CA MET A 783 35.72 1.02 -12.71
C MET A 783 37.12 1.20 -12.13
N TYR A 784 37.50 2.44 -11.82
CA TYR A 784 38.77 2.78 -11.18
C TYR A 784 38.96 2.04 -9.84
N HIS A 785 37.94 2.01 -8.98
CA HIS A 785 38.02 1.29 -7.71
C HIS A 785 38.05 -0.23 -7.87
N GLN A 786 37.29 -0.80 -8.81
CA GLN A 786 37.30 -2.24 -9.11
C GLN A 786 38.65 -2.70 -9.65
N ALA A 787 39.31 -1.86 -10.45
CA ALA A 787 40.64 -2.10 -10.99
C ALA A 787 41.79 -1.81 -9.99
N GLY A 788 41.49 -1.63 -8.71
CA GLY A 788 42.50 -1.37 -7.69
C GLY A 788 43.15 0.02 -7.81
N LYS A 789 42.37 1.04 -8.18
CA LYS A 789 42.81 2.43 -8.41
C LYS A 789 43.75 2.58 -9.62
N LYS A 790 43.55 1.76 -10.65
CA LYS A 790 44.25 1.88 -11.94
C LYS A 790 43.27 2.28 -13.05
N ILE A 791 43.75 3.05 -14.01
CA ILE A 791 43.00 3.37 -15.23
C ILE A 791 43.15 2.18 -16.17
N THR A 792 42.03 1.62 -16.63
CA THR A 792 42.01 0.49 -17.58
C THR A 792 41.64 0.97 -19.00
N PRO A 793 41.90 0.18 -20.05
CA PRO A 793 41.45 0.51 -21.40
C PRO A 793 39.94 0.76 -21.49
N GLU A 794 39.13 -0.01 -20.76
CA GLU A 794 37.68 0.17 -20.70
C GLU A 794 37.28 1.49 -20.04
N TYR A 795 38.05 1.95 -19.04
CA TYR A 795 37.84 3.26 -18.41
C TYR A 795 38.04 4.38 -19.44
N GLU A 796 39.15 4.37 -20.18
CA GLU A 796 39.42 5.40 -21.20
C GLU A 796 38.43 5.31 -22.36
N GLN A 797 38.05 4.11 -22.79
CA GLN A 797 37.03 3.93 -23.81
C GLN A 797 35.69 4.55 -23.38
N SER A 798 35.25 4.30 -22.15
CA SER A 798 34.00 4.86 -21.64
C SER A 798 34.05 6.37 -21.47
N LYS A 799 35.16 6.88 -20.94
CA LYS A 799 35.41 8.32 -20.78
C LYS A 799 35.39 9.03 -22.14
N ASN A 800 36.11 8.51 -23.14
CA ASN A 800 36.17 9.10 -24.47
C ASN A 800 34.82 9.00 -25.20
N ALA A 801 34.10 7.88 -25.07
CA ALA A 801 32.76 7.75 -25.63
C ALA A 801 31.78 8.78 -25.04
N CYS A 802 31.88 9.07 -23.74
CA CYS A 802 31.09 10.10 -23.10
C CYS A 802 31.45 11.51 -23.61
N ILE A 803 32.75 11.82 -23.74
CA ILE A 803 33.23 13.10 -24.28
C ILE A 803 32.70 13.32 -25.71
N GLU A 804 32.83 12.32 -26.58
CA GLU A 804 32.32 12.40 -27.94
C GLU A 804 30.79 12.54 -28.00
N SER A 805 30.07 11.82 -27.14
CA SER A 805 28.62 11.95 -27.00
C SER A 805 28.22 13.36 -26.54
N LEU A 806 28.91 13.93 -25.55
CA LEU A 806 28.64 15.27 -25.04
C LEU A 806 28.94 16.36 -26.08
N PHE A 807 30.02 16.19 -26.84
CA PHE A 807 30.34 17.08 -27.95
C PHE A 807 29.30 16.98 -29.08
N LYS A 808 28.94 15.76 -29.47
CA LYS A 808 28.01 15.50 -30.58
C LYS A 808 26.60 16.01 -30.29
N TYR A 809 26.07 15.70 -29.11
CA TYR A 809 24.65 15.94 -28.79
C TYR A 809 24.39 17.20 -27.95
N TYR A 810 25.39 17.68 -27.21
CA TYR A 810 25.24 18.83 -26.30
C TYR A 810 26.21 19.97 -26.60
N ARG A 811 27.04 19.85 -27.66
CA ARG A 811 28.07 20.82 -28.06
C ARG A 811 29.00 21.22 -26.92
N MET A 812 29.16 20.36 -25.92
CA MET A 812 30.08 20.62 -24.82
C MET A 812 31.51 20.46 -25.32
N ASP A 813 32.33 21.48 -25.14
CA ASP A 813 33.75 21.42 -25.48
C ASP A 813 34.44 20.19 -24.86
N ARG A 814 35.28 19.52 -25.66
CA ARG A 814 35.92 18.26 -25.28
C ARG A 814 36.82 18.45 -24.06
N ARG A 815 37.62 19.52 -24.02
CA ARG A 815 38.50 19.84 -22.88
C ARG A 815 37.70 20.08 -21.60
N THR A 816 36.55 20.73 -21.72
CA THR A 816 35.63 20.97 -20.60
C THR A 816 35.04 19.67 -20.07
N SER A 817 34.55 18.80 -20.95
CA SER A 817 34.03 17.47 -20.59
C SER A 817 35.08 16.63 -19.88
N GLU A 818 36.30 16.62 -20.42
CA GLU A 818 37.44 15.86 -19.92
C GLU A 818 37.89 16.36 -18.53
N ARG A 819 37.95 17.67 -18.33
CA ARG A 819 38.23 18.30 -17.02
C ARG A 819 37.15 17.99 -15.98
N LEU A 820 35.88 17.92 -16.37
CA LEU A 820 34.77 17.62 -15.45
C LEU A 820 34.70 16.14 -15.07
N LEU A 821 35.07 15.25 -15.99
CA LEU A 821 35.16 13.80 -15.75
C LEU A 821 36.39 13.43 -14.91
N SER A 822 37.47 14.21 -14.96
CA SER A 822 38.63 14.00 -14.09
C SER A 822 38.32 14.26 -12.61
N GLY A 823 39.09 13.63 -11.70
CA GLY A 823 38.80 13.53 -10.27
C GLY A 823 38.69 14.87 -9.51
N HIS A 824 39.01 16.01 -10.12
CA HIS A 824 39.04 17.33 -9.47
C HIS A 824 37.98 18.32 -9.99
N GLY A 825 37.29 18.04 -11.10
CA GLY A 825 36.22 18.90 -11.60
C GLY A 825 34.93 18.81 -10.76
N ARG A 826 34.45 19.95 -10.24
CA ARG A 826 33.10 20.07 -9.63
C ARG A 826 32.12 20.62 -10.67
N LEU A 827 30.94 19.99 -10.77
CA LEU A 827 29.82 20.53 -11.54
C LEU A 827 29.29 21.78 -10.84
N SER A 828 29.04 22.84 -11.59
CA SER A 828 28.55 24.12 -11.06
C SER A 828 27.05 24.29 -11.34
N PRO A 829 26.28 24.98 -10.49
CA PRO A 829 24.89 25.31 -10.78
C PRO A 829 24.76 26.34 -11.93
N ILE A 830 23.54 26.55 -12.45
CA ILE A 830 23.25 27.60 -13.45
C ILE A 830 23.44 28.98 -12.83
N ILE A 831 23.00 29.12 -11.57
CA ILE A 831 23.05 30.34 -10.78
C ILE A 831 24.44 30.50 -10.13
N PRO A 832 25.17 31.59 -10.39
CA PRO A 832 26.38 31.93 -9.65
C PRO A 832 26.08 32.12 -8.16
N ASN A 833 26.93 31.57 -7.28
CA ASN A 833 26.76 31.66 -5.82
C ASN A 833 25.38 31.20 -5.29
N LEU A 834 24.82 30.14 -5.88
CA LEU A 834 23.52 29.58 -5.52
C LEU A 834 23.29 29.44 -4.00
N SER A 835 24.31 29.07 -3.22
CA SER A 835 24.21 28.94 -1.77
C SER A 835 23.76 30.24 -1.08
N ASP A 836 24.31 31.39 -1.48
CA ASP A 836 23.99 32.69 -0.86
C ASP A 836 22.57 33.15 -1.23
N GLU A 837 22.18 32.98 -2.50
CA GLU A 837 20.83 33.28 -2.95
C GLU A 837 19.80 32.38 -2.26
N VAL A 838 20.09 31.08 -2.08
CA VAL A 838 19.20 30.15 -1.36
C VAL A 838 19.08 30.52 0.12
N ASP A 839 20.18 30.81 0.82
CA ASP A 839 20.12 31.22 2.22
C ASP A 839 19.26 32.50 2.38
N LYS A 840 19.51 33.51 1.55
CA LYS A 840 18.78 34.80 1.62
C LYS A 840 17.32 34.72 1.17
N ARG A 841 16.99 33.87 0.18
CA ARG A 841 15.64 33.79 -0.38
C ARG A 841 14.76 32.74 0.27
N LEU A 842 15.30 31.56 0.54
CA LEU A 842 14.60 30.46 1.20
C LEU A 842 14.52 30.72 2.71
N TRP A 843 14.27 31.97 3.09
CA TRP A 843 14.38 32.42 4.47
C TRP A 843 13.34 31.72 5.35
N ASP A 844 13.81 30.99 6.35
CA ASP A 844 12.98 30.27 7.31
C ASP A 844 13.43 30.59 8.73
N LYS A 845 12.55 31.22 9.50
CA LYS A 845 12.82 31.64 10.88
C LYS A 845 13.38 30.50 11.74
N ASN A 846 12.86 29.28 11.61
CA ASN A 846 13.23 28.17 12.48
C ASN A 846 14.65 27.68 12.20
N ILE A 847 15.07 27.70 10.93
CA ILE A 847 16.46 27.41 10.55
C ILE A 847 17.35 28.51 11.11
N TYR A 848 16.98 29.77 10.93
CA TYR A 848 17.78 30.89 11.41
C TYR A 848 17.95 30.90 12.94
N GLU A 849 16.87 30.73 13.70
CA GLU A 849 16.91 30.66 15.18
C GLU A 849 17.75 29.48 15.69
N GLN A 850 17.84 28.39 14.93
CA GLN A 850 18.65 27.24 15.34
C GLN A 850 20.15 27.46 15.14
N PHE A 851 20.54 28.19 14.09
CA PHE A 851 21.94 28.27 13.63
C PHE A 851 22.58 29.67 13.78
N TRP A 852 21.80 30.74 13.96
CA TRP A 852 22.25 32.14 14.07
C TRP A 852 21.60 32.86 15.26
N LYS A 853 21.69 32.25 16.45
CA LYS A 853 21.00 32.66 17.68
C LYS A 853 21.45 34.00 18.32
N ASN A 854 22.50 34.64 17.79
CA ASN A 854 23.23 35.74 18.43
C ASN A 854 23.08 37.09 17.70
N ASP A 855 21.99 37.31 16.96
CA ASP A 855 21.76 38.63 16.36
C ASP A 855 21.35 39.63 17.47
N GLU A 856 22.24 40.57 17.79
CA GLU A 856 22.08 41.55 18.89
C GLU A 856 21.05 42.64 18.54
N ASP A 857 20.74 42.81 17.26
CA ASP A 857 19.76 43.76 16.76
C ASP A 857 18.35 43.15 16.79
N LYS A 858 17.44 43.76 17.55
CA LYS A 858 16.02 43.34 17.74
C LYS A 858 15.14 43.45 16.47
N LYS A 859 15.70 43.29 15.26
CA LYS A 859 14.98 43.34 13.98
C LYS A 859 14.02 42.15 13.85
N SER A 860 12.87 42.40 13.22
CA SER A 860 11.91 41.36 12.85
C SER A 860 12.43 40.51 11.68
N CYS A 861 11.92 39.28 11.54
CA CYS A 861 12.30 38.39 10.44
C CYS A 861 11.98 38.96 9.05
N GLU A 862 10.93 39.78 8.94
CA GLU A 862 10.53 40.38 7.67
C GLU A 862 11.48 41.52 7.28
N GLU A 863 11.95 42.31 8.24
CA GLU A 863 12.99 43.32 8.02
C GLU A 863 14.30 42.68 7.55
N LEU A 864 14.75 41.62 8.24
CA LEU A 864 15.95 40.86 7.85
C LEU A 864 15.82 40.25 6.45
N TYR A 865 14.68 39.60 6.15
CA TYR A 865 14.41 39.11 4.80
C TYR A 865 14.51 40.26 3.80
N ARG A 866 13.87 41.39 4.09
CA ARG A 866 13.81 42.51 3.16
C ARG A 866 15.18 43.10 2.85
N GLU A 867 16.01 43.29 3.88
CA GLU A 867 17.41 43.71 3.73
C GLU A 867 18.20 42.72 2.86
N ASN A 868 18.05 41.42 3.12
CA ASN A 868 18.75 40.37 2.38
C ASN A 868 18.42 40.37 0.89
N VAL A 869 17.13 40.39 0.51
CA VAL A 869 16.74 40.37 -0.89
C VAL A 869 16.98 41.69 -1.61
N MET A 870 16.94 42.85 -0.92
CA MET A 870 17.38 44.13 -1.51
C MET A 870 18.89 44.14 -1.77
N SER A 871 19.67 43.55 -0.87
CA SER A 871 21.13 43.44 -1.02
C SER A 871 21.52 42.45 -2.12
N LEU A 872 20.75 41.37 -2.30
CA LEU A 872 21.02 40.35 -3.30
C LEU A 872 20.73 40.83 -4.73
N TYR A 873 19.69 41.63 -4.94
CA TYR A 873 19.25 42.11 -6.26
C TYR A 873 19.34 43.63 -6.38
N LYS A 874 20.48 44.21 -6.00
CA LYS A 874 20.72 45.66 -6.11
C LYS A 874 20.54 46.18 -7.54
N ASP A 875 20.87 45.35 -8.52
CA ASP A 875 20.78 45.68 -9.94
C ASP A 875 19.35 45.52 -10.53
N ASP A 876 18.40 44.96 -9.77
CA ASP A 876 16.98 44.89 -10.13
C ASP A 876 16.07 45.16 -8.91
N PRO A 877 16.01 46.43 -8.44
CA PRO A 877 15.23 46.78 -7.25
C PRO A 877 13.73 46.51 -7.40
N LYS A 878 13.20 46.58 -8.63
CA LYS A 878 11.80 46.27 -8.92
C LYS A 878 11.50 44.80 -8.67
N PHE A 879 12.37 43.90 -9.14
CA PHE A 879 12.27 42.48 -8.81
C PHE A 879 12.42 42.24 -7.32
N ALA A 880 13.44 42.84 -6.69
CA ALA A 880 13.67 42.72 -5.25
C ALA A 880 12.40 43.07 -4.46
N ALA A 881 11.79 44.22 -4.73
CA ALA A 881 10.58 44.72 -4.06
C ALA A 881 9.34 43.82 -4.30
N SER A 882 9.30 43.08 -5.41
CA SER A 882 8.22 42.13 -5.71
C SER A 882 8.28 40.85 -4.88
N LEU A 883 9.47 40.51 -4.34
CA LEU A 883 9.67 39.30 -3.55
C LEU A 883 9.00 39.40 -2.17
N ARG A 884 8.52 38.25 -1.70
CA ARG A 884 7.86 38.07 -0.40
C ARG A 884 8.45 36.85 0.28
N MET A 885 8.41 36.83 1.61
CA MET A 885 8.82 35.67 2.38
C MET A 885 8.08 34.42 1.92
N PRO A 886 8.75 33.26 1.83
CA PRO A 886 8.13 32.05 1.34
C PRO A 886 7.11 31.50 2.34
N VAL A 887 5.92 31.16 1.84
CA VAL A 887 4.86 30.50 2.61
C VAL A 887 4.47 29.23 1.88
N ILE A 888 4.44 28.11 2.60
CA ILE A 888 3.97 26.84 2.05
C ILE A 888 2.51 26.97 1.62
N SER A 889 2.12 26.33 0.52
CA SER A 889 0.72 26.23 0.09
C SER A 889 0.12 24.93 0.62
N LEU A 890 -0.83 25.01 1.56
CA LEU A 890 -1.54 23.82 2.06
C LEU A 890 -2.90 23.70 1.39
N LYS A 891 -3.20 22.53 0.83
CA LYS A 891 -4.52 22.22 0.27
C LYS A 891 -5.57 22.15 1.40
N PRO A 892 -6.62 23.00 1.39
CA PRO A 892 -7.70 22.90 2.35
C PRO A 892 -8.55 21.63 2.12
N ASP A 893 -9.10 21.08 3.21
CA ASP A 893 -9.99 19.91 3.18
C ASP A 893 -11.42 20.27 3.62
N HIS A 894 -12.28 20.51 2.64
CA HIS A 894 -13.70 20.86 2.85
C HIS A 894 -14.64 19.68 2.61
N LYS A 895 -14.15 18.43 2.69
CA LYS A 895 -14.96 17.23 2.41
C LYS A 895 -16.05 17.03 3.46
N TYR A 896 -17.29 16.89 3.01
CA TYR A 896 -18.43 16.50 3.85
C TYR A 896 -18.56 14.97 4.09
N ARG A 897 -17.69 14.17 3.47
CA ARG A 897 -17.71 12.70 3.57
C ARG A 897 -16.51 12.24 4.38
N GLY A 898 -16.77 11.69 5.56
CA GLY A 898 -15.76 11.18 6.47
C GLY A 898 -16.30 10.10 7.41
N SER A 899 -15.53 9.79 8.46
CA SER A 899 -16.07 9.03 9.59
C SER A 899 -17.09 9.89 10.33
N VAL A 900 -18.26 9.34 10.62
CA VAL A 900 -19.31 10.06 11.36
C VAL A 900 -19.02 10.03 12.86
N THR A 901 -18.63 8.86 13.38
CA THR A 901 -18.27 8.64 14.78
C THR A 901 -17.02 7.76 14.87
N THR A 902 -16.54 7.50 16.08
CA THR A 902 -15.59 6.41 16.32
C THR A 902 -16.27 5.04 16.12
N ASP A 903 -15.46 4.00 15.93
CA ASP A 903 -15.94 2.64 15.66
C ASP A 903 -16.53 1.93 16.89
N ASN A 904 -16.06 2.30 18.09
CA ASN A 904 -16.40 1.61 19.32
C ASN A 904 -17.52 2.32 20.05
N ALA A 905 -18.52 1.56 20.49
CA ALA A 905 -19.53 2.06 21.40
C ALA A 905 -18.87 2.51 22.73
N ILE A 906 -19.37 3.61 23.27
CA ILE A 906 -19.03 4.07 24.60
C ILE A 906 -20.12 3.59 25.57
N CYS A 907 -19.71 3.14 26.75
CA CYS A 907 -20.63 2.90 27.85
C CYS A 907 -20.54 4.11 28.78
N VAL A 908 -21.64 4.81 29.02
CA VAL A 908 -21.69 5.97 29.91
C VAL A 908 -22.76 5.71 30.95
N LYS A 909 -22.42 5.96 32.22
CA LYS A 909 -23.32 5.81 33.36
C LYS A 909 -23.24 7.07 34.21
N GLU A 910 -24.38 7.50 34.73
CA GLU A 910 -24.43 8.57 35.73
C GLU A 910 -24.01 8.01 37.09
N ILE A 911 -23.01 8.63 37.71
CA ILE A 911 -22.48 8.29 39.03
C ILE A 911 -22.24 9.63 39.74
N ASP A 912 -22.86 9.82 40.91
CA ASP A 912 -22.77 11.04 41.72
C ASP A 912 -23.08 12.35 40.94
N GLY A 913 -24.12 12.32 40.10
CA GLY A 913 -24.53 13.46 39.26
C GLY A 913 -23.56 13.81 38.12
N LYS A 914 -22.57 12.94 37.85
CA LYS A 914 -21.62 13.10 36.75
C LYS A 914 -21.69 11.92 35.78
N MET A 915 -21.62 12.23 34.49
CA MET A 915 -21.53 11.21 33.45
C MET A 915 -20.10 10.65 33.38
N ILE A 916 -19.97 9.35 33.66
CA ILE A 916 -18.70 8.63 33.65
C ILE A 916 -18.70 7.60 32.52
N GLN A 917 -17.63 7.57 31.73
CA GLN A 917 -17.42 6.52 30.73
C GLN A 917 -16.81 5.28 31.40
N LEU A 918 -17.38 4.12 31.10
CA LEU A 918 -16.88 2.82 31.50
C LEU A 918 -16.22 2.13 30.29
N SER A 919 -15.02 1.60 30.48
CA SER A 919 -14.31 0.86 29.44
C SER A 919 -13.67 -0.41 29.96
N ARG A 920 -13.63 -1.47 29.14
CA ARG A 920 -13.00 -2.75 29.51
C ARG A 920 -11.50 -2.69 29.16
N LYS A 921 -10.65 -2.85 30.17
CA LYS A 921 -9.18 -2.84 30.04
C LYS A 921 -8.63 -4.24 30.36
N SER A 922 -7.58 -4.66 29.64
CA SER A 922 -6.89 -5.93 29.91
C SER A 922 -6.23 -5.88 31.27
N ILE A 923 -6.34 -6.97 32.05
CA ILE A 923 -5.73 -7.05 33.38
C ILE A 923 -4.22 -6.77 33.31
N SER A 924 -3.54 -7.28 32.27
CA SER A 924 -2.11 -7.12 32.04
C SER A 924 -1.66 -5.68 31.79
N SER A 925 -2.59 -4.76 31.51
CA SER A 925 -2.27 -3.34 31.24
C SER A 925 -2.64 -2.41 32.40
N ILE A 926 -3.11 -2.97 33.52
CA ILE A 926 -3.49 -2.23 34.72
C ILE A 926 -2.22 -1.79 35.44
N THR A 927 -2.15 -0.48 35.70
CA THR A 927 -1.12 0.15 36.53
C THR A 927 -1.67 0.40 37.94
N GLU A 928 -0.79 0.68 38.90
CA GLU A 928 -1.19 1.06 40.25
C GLU A 928 -2.22 2.22 40.25
N LYS A 929 -1.99 3.25 39.42
CA LYS A 929 -2.89 4.42 39.27
C LYS A 929 -4.26 4.08 38.65
N ASP A 930 -4.38 2.94 37.99
CA ASP A 930 -5.65 2.51 37.42
C ASP A 930 -6.53 1.80 38.45
N ILE A 931 -5.97 1.27 39.54
CA ILE A 931 -6.69 0.46 40.54
C ILE A 931 -7.88 1.25 41.11
N ASP A 932 -7.66 2.49 41.52
CA ASP A 932 -8.73 3.33 42.10
C ASP A 932 -9.80 3.75 41.08
N LYS A 933 -9.51 3.55 39.78
CA LYS A 933 -10.45 3.80 38.69
C LYS A 933 -11.24 2.55 38.31
N ILE A 934 -10.92 1.37 38.84
CA ILE A 934 -11.69 0.15 38.56
C ILE A 934 -13.12 0.32 39.06
N TYR A 935 -14.08 -0.04 38.23
CA TYR A 935 -15.50 -0.05 38.55
C TYR A 935 -15.88 -1.46 39.00
N THR A 936 -15.79 -1.71 40.30
CA THR A 936 -16.10 -3.00 40.96
C THR A 936 -16.36 -2.78 42.44
N ASP A 937 -17.18 -3.64 43.04
CA ASP A 937 -17.34 -3.76 44.50
C ASP A 937 -16.53 -4.94 45.08
N ASP A 938 -15.86 -5.71 44.22
CA ASP A 938 -15.03 -6.86 44.58
C ASP A 938 -13.72 -6.40 45.27
N ARG A 939 -13.72 -6.43 46.60
CA ARG A 939 -12.55 -6.08 47.43
C ARG A 939 -11.40 -7.08 47.24
N ILE A 940 -11.70 -8.36 47.04
CA ILE A 940 -10.69 -9.41 46.85
C ILE A 940 -9.86 -9.12 45.60
N LEU A 941 -10.52 -8.71 44.51
CA LEU A 941 -9.84 -8.27 43.29
C LEU A 941 -8.93 -7.07 43.53
N ILE A 942 -9.44 -6.03 44.20
CA ILE A 942 -8.67 -4.80 44.46
C ILE A 942 -7.47 -5.09 45.35
N ASP A 943 -7.65 -5.84 46.44
CA ASP A 943 -6.58 -6.18 47.37
C ASP A 943 -5.52 -7.07 46.70
N SER A 944 -5.95 -8.04 45.88
CA SER A 944 -5.04 -8.87 45.08
C SER A 944 -4.21 -8.02 44.12
N LEU A 945 -4.81 -7.01 43.48
CA LEU A 945 -4.11 -6.08 42.60
C LEU A 945 -3.15 -5.15 43.34
N ARG A 946 -3.54 -4.61 44.49
CA ARG A 946 -2.66 -3.75 45.31
C ARG A 946 -1.44 -4.52 45.82
N SER A 947 -1.66 -5.77 46.26
CA SER A 947 -0.58 -6.64 46.75
C SER A 947 0.52 -6.88 45.70
N ILE A 948 0.20 -6.82 44.40
CA ILE A 948 1.20 -6.91 43.33
C ILE A 948 2.19 -5.75 43.41
N PHE A 949 1.69 -4.52 43.50
CA PHE A 949 2.51 -3.31 43.46
C PHE A 949 3.19 -3.03 44.82
N GLU A 950 2.66 -3.56 45.91
CA GLU A 950 3.33 -3.55 47.23
C GLU A 950 4.55 -4.48 47.27
N ARG A 951 4.51 -5.61 46.55
CA ARG A 951 5.60 -6.61 46.51
C ARG A 951 6.80 -6.21 45.64
N GLY A 952 6.72 -5.09 44.93
CA GLY A 952 7.81 -4.58 44.09
C GLY A 952 7.39 -3.51 43.11
N SER A 953 8.37 -2.77 42.58
CA SER A 953 8.11 -1.75 41.56
C SER A 953 7.89 -2.39 40.19
N TYR A 954 6.63 -2.66 39.88
CA TYR A 954 6.17 -3.10 38.55
C TYR A 954 5.48 -1.94 37.84
N LYS A 955 5.73 -1.78 36.54
CA LYS A 955 5.05 -0.76 35.73
C LYS A 955 3.55 -1.06 35.59
N ASP A 956 3.22 -2.34 35.40
CA ASP A 956 1.87 -2.85 35.24
C ASP A 956 1.78 -4.33 35.67
N VAL A 957 0.57 -4.87 35.79
CA VAL A 957 0.33 -6.29 36.13
C VAL A 957 0.97 -7.23 35.09
N GLY A 958 1.07 -6.82 33.83
CA GLY A 958 1.69 -7.62 32.78
C GLY A 958 3.20 -7.81 33.01
N GLU A 959 3.88 -6.81 33.55
CA GLU A 959 5.26 -6.94 33.99
C GLU A 959 5.40 -7.87 35.20
N TYR A 960 4.50 -7.77 36.18
CA TYR A 960 4.45 -8.69 37.32
C TYR A 960 4.34 -10.15 36.86
N LEU A 961 3.33 -10.46 36.04
CA LEU A 961 3.08 -11.81 35.53
C LEU A 961 4.33 -12.38 34.82
N LYS A 962 5.02 -11.55 34.03
CA LYS A 962 6.27 -11.97 33.36
C LYS A 962 7.41 -12.23 34.33
N LYS A 963 7.58 -11.38 35.36
CA LYS A 963 8.67 -11.50 36.34
C LYS A 963 8.45 -12.68 37.30
N THR A 964 7.19 -13.07 37.53
CA THR A 964 6.83 -14.22 38.38
C THR A 964 6.53 -15.49 37.59
N ASP A 965 6.77 -15.51 36.29
CA ASP A 965 6.48 -16.63 35.38
C ASP A 965 5.02 -17.15 35.47
N GLN A 966 4.07 -16.24 35.66
CA GLN A 966 2.65 -16.54 35.69
C GLN A 966 2.01 -16.23 34.33
N THR A 967 1.17 -17.15 33.84
CA THR A 967 0.50 -17.02 32.54
C THR A 967 -0.81 -16.23 32.62
N PHE A 968 -1.44 -16.17 33.79
CA PHE A 968 -2.69 -15.45 34.03
C PHE A 968 -2.73 -14.90 35.45
N PHE A 969 -3.46 -13.79 35.63
CA PHE A 969 -3.72 -13.23 36.94
C PHE A 969 -4.90 -13.97 37.60
N THR A 970 -4.71 -14.33 38.87
CA THR A 970 -5.75 -14.87 39.75
C THR A 970 -5.87 -13.99 40.98
N THR A 971 -7.10 -13.84 41.47
CA THR A 971 -7.36 -13.27 42.79
C THR A 971 -6.97 -14.26 43.90
N SER A 972 -6.86 -13.80 45.13
CA SER A 972 -6.48 -14.65 46.28
C SER A 972 -7.41 -15.85 46.55
N ASN A 973 -8.65 -15.83 46.04
CA ASN A 973 -9.59 -16.96 46.08
C ASN A 973 -9.54 -17.86 44.83
N GLY A 974 -8.55 -17.69 43.96
CA GLY A 974 -8.34 -18.54 42.78
C GLY A 974 -9.15 -18.15 41.53
N MET A 975 -9.94 -17.08 41.56
CA MET A 975 -10.70 -16.64 40.40
C MET A 975 -9.78 -15.99 39.36
N ARG A 976 -9.81 -16.51 38.13
CA ARG A 976 -9.06 -15.96 36.99
C ARG A 976 -9.73 -14.70 36.46
N VAL A 977 -8.95 -13.62 36.33
CA VAL A 977 -9.46 -12.34 35.80
C VAL A 977 -8.65 -11.92 34.58
N ASN A 978 -9.31 -11.84 33.41
CA ASN A 978 -8.66 -11.44 32.16
C ASN A 978 -8.81 -9.94 31.85
N LYS A 979 -9.91 -9.32 32.29
CA LYS A 979 -10.24 -7.91 32.01
C LYS A 979 -11.04 -7.30 33.15
N VAL A 980 -10.79 -6.03 33.44
CA VAL A 980 -11.54 -5.22 34.41
C VAL A 980 -12.21 -4.03 33.73
N THR A 981 -13.23 -3.48 34.37
CA THR A 981 -13.91 -2.28 33.90
C THR A 981 -13.30 -1.07 34.60
N VAL A 982 -12.93 -0.01 33.88
CA VAL A 982 -12.33 1.22 34.43
C VAL A 982 -13.15 2.45 34.09
N LYS A 983 -13.18 3.40 35.03
CA LYS A 983 -13.83 4.71 34.96
C LYS A 983 -12.92 5.72 34.24
N SER A 984 -13.49 6.48 33.31
CA SER A 984 -12.86 7.63 32.66
C SER A 984 -13.86 8.76 32.43
N THR A 985 -13.37 9.96 32.14
CA THR A 985 -14.23 11.11 31.79
C THR A 985 -15.05 10.79 30.53
N ALA A 986 -16.35 11.06 30.56
CA ALA A 986 -17.21 10.92 29.39
C ALA A 986 -16.81 11.92 28.28
N PRO A 987 -17.00 11.56 26.99
CA PRO A 987 -16.81 12.50 25.91
C PRO A 987 -17.83 13.64 26.02
N GLY A 988 -17.42 14.87 25.69
CA GLY A 988 -18.30 16.04 25.77
C GLY A 988 -19.45 16.05 24.75
N ARG A 989 -19.47 15.11 23.81
CA ARG A 989 -20.53 14.96 22.80
C ARG A 989 -20.64 13.49 22.38
N TRP A 990 -21.86 12.99 22.22
CA TRP A 990 -22.14 11.61 21.80
C TRP A 990 -23.39 11.52 20.93
N LEU A 991 -23.44 10.48 20.11
CA LEU A 991 -24.58 10.12 19.27
C LEU A 991 -25.24 8.87 19.85
N ARG A 992 -26.54 8.96 20.17
CA ARG A 992 -27.36 7.80 20.48
C ARG A 992 -27.78 7.13 19.16
N LYS A 993 -27.49 5.85 19.05
CA LYS A 993 -27.92 5.01 17.94
C LYS A 993 -28.83 3.92 18.48
N ASP A 994 -30.13 4.08 18.27
CA ASP A 994 -31.10 3.04 18.61
C ASP A 994 -30.89 1.82 17.70
N ILE A 995 -30.88 0.64 18.32
CA ILE A 995 -30.73 -0.65 17.66
C ILE A 995 -32.12 -1.29 17.53
N ASP A 996 -32.90 -1.27 18.61
CA ASP A 996 -34.30 -1.69 18.70
C ASP A 996 -35.00 -0.92 19.84
N GLY A 997 -36.24 -1.31 20.19
CA GLY A 997 -37.05 -0.62 21.20
C GLY A 997 -36.49 -0.64 22.63
N SER A 998 -35.54 -1.53 22.94
CA SER A 998 -34.92 -1.66 24.27
C SER A 998 -33.40 -1.47 24.28
N ASN A 999 -32.75 -1.56 23.11
CA ASN A 999 -31.30 -1.49 22.97
C ASN A 999 -30.82 -0.28 22.18
N PHE A 1000 -29.78 0.38 22.68
CA PHE A 1000 -29.10 1.47 21.98
C PHE A 1000 -27.58 1.36 22.16
N SER A 1001 -26.84 2.04 21.30
CA SER A 1001 -25.41 2.26 21.46
C SER A 1001 -25.11 3.74 21.48
N MET A 1002 -24.24 4.15 22.39
CA MET A 1002 -23.70 5.51 22.42
C MET A 1002 -22.38 5.53 21.65
N LEU A 1003 -22.15 6.56 20.86
CA LEU A 1003 -20.95 6.70 20.02
C LEU A 1003 -20.31 8.07 20.24
N ASP A 1004 -18.98 8.16 20.23
CA ASP A 1004 -18.29 9.46 20.31
C ASP A 1004 -18.49 10.23 19.00
N ASP A 1005 -19.12 11.40 19.12
CA ASP A 1005 -19.62 12.22 18.01
C ASP A 1005 -18.78 13.49 17.79
N ARG A 1006 -17.51 13.46 18.19
CA ARG A 1006 -16.57 14.58 18.02
C ARG A 1006 -15.84 14.57 16.67
N SER A 1007 -16.40 13.89 15.67
CA SER A 1007 -15.88 13.94 14.29
C SER A 1007 -16.50 15.14 13.57
N TYR A 1008 -15.84 16.29 13.67
CA TYR A 1008 -16.35 17.55 13.12
C TYR A 1008 -16.17 17.65 11.60
N TYR A 1009 -17.22 18.11 10.93
CA TYR A 1009 -17.17 18.56 9.54
C TYR A 1009 -16.43 19.90 9.44
N CYS A 1010 -16.79 20.85 10.30
CA CYS A 1010 -16.13 22.14 10.45
C CYS A 1010 -16.25 22.66 11.88
N ILE A 1011 -15.46 23.67 12.20
CA ILE A 1011 -15.63 24.47 13.41
C ILE A 1011 -16.24 25.81 13.00
N GLU A 1012 -17.24 26.26 13.73
CA GLU A 1012 -17.86 27.56 13.58
C GLU A 1012 -17.31 28.52 14.63
N LEU A 1013 -16.92 29.72 14.20
CA LEU A 1013 -16.74 30.88 15.05
C LEU A 1013 -18.05 31.68 15.03
N TYR A 1014 -18.62 31.92 16.21
CA TYR A 1014 -19.84 32.70 16.38
C TYR A 1014 -19.65 33.77 17.46
N LYS A 1015 -20.58 34.73 17.49
CA LYS A 1015 -20.72 35.74 18.53
C LYS A 1015 -21.82 35.35 19.50
N ASP A 1016 -21.55 35.48 20.80
CA ASP A 1016 -22.60 35.43 21.82
C ASP A 1016 -23.44 36.72 21.83
N GLY A 1017 -24.51 36.75 22.63
CA GLY A 1017 -25.34 37.95 22.83
C GLY A 1017 -24.59 39.19 23.40
N LYS A 1018 -23.35 39.04 23.86
CA LYS A 1018 -22.46 40.12 24.33
C LYS A 1018 -21.40 40.50 23.26
N GLY A 1019 -21.48 39.93 22.07
CA GLY A 1019 -20.53 40.13 20.97
C GLY A 1019 -19.15 39.49 21.19
N ASN A 1020 -19.02 38.51 22.10
CA ASN A 1020 -17.79 37.77 22.33
C ASN A 1020 -17.64 36.59 21.37
N ASN A 1021 -16.40 36.31 20.97
CA ASN A 1021 -16.05 35.14 20.15
C ASN A 1021 -16.19 33.83 20.93
N ASN A 1022 -16.87 32.86 20.34
CA ASN A 1022 -16.95 31.48 20.81
C ASN A 1022 -16.82 30.49 19.65
N LEU A 1023 -16.32 29.28 19.94
CA LEU A 1023 -16.24 28.20 18.97
C LEU A 1023 -17.34 27.16 19.22
N GLN A 1024 -17.84 26.55 18.14
CA GLN A 1024 -18.68 25.35 18.17
C GLN A 1024 -18.23 24.36 17.10
N GLY A 1025 -18.32 23.05 17.39
CA GLY A 1025 -18.10 22.02 16.38
C GLY A 1025 -19.41 21.56 15.74
N ILE A 1026 -19.49 21.65 14.40
CA ILE A 1026 -20.56 21.02 13.60
C ILE A 1026 -20.08 19.61 13.25
N ALA A 1027 -20.74 18.59 13.79
CA ALA A 1027 -20.37 17.19 13.60
C ALA A 1027 -20.79 16.68 12.22
N MET A 1028 -20.10 15.64 11.74
CA MET A 1028 -20.51 14.90 10.53
C MET A 1028 -21.92 14.28 10.66
N SER A 1029 -22.39 14.06 11.89
CA SER A 1029 -23.73 13.56 12.20
C SER A 1029 -24.81 14.65 12.15
N ASP A 1030 -24.43 15.93 12.20
CA ASP A 1030 -25.35 17.09 12.16
C ASP A 1030 -25.79 17.45 10.74
N ILE A 1031 -25.10 16.92 9.73
CA ILE A 1031 -25.30 17.30 8.32
C ILE A 1031 -26.03 16.23 7.53
N VAL A 1032 -26.88 16.66 6.60
CA VAL A 1032 -27.60 15.79 5.65
C VAL A 1032 -27.40 16.30 4.22
N HIS A 1033 -27.18 15.39 3.28
CA HIS A 1033 -27.03 15.71 1.86
C HIS A 1033 -28.30 15.39 1.08
N LYS A 1034 -29.00 16.41 0.59
CA LYS A 1034 -30.29 16.30 -0.14
C LYS A 1034 -30.32 17.29 -1.30
N ASN A 1035 -30.75 16.84 -2.48
CA ASN A 1035 -30.85 17.64 -3.71
C ASN A 1035 -29.55 18.39 -4.09
N GLY A 1036 -28.40 17.74 -3.89
CA GLY A 1036 -27.08 18.31 -4.20
C GLY A 1036 -26.60 19.39 -3.21
N LYS A 1037 -27.37 19.68 -2.16
CA LYS A 1037 -27.02 20.61 -1.09
C LYS A 1037 -26.85 19.87 0.24
N LEU A 1038 -26.15 20.51 1.15
CA LEU A 1038 -25.96 20.04 2.52
C LEU A 1038 -26.71 20.97 3.47
N TRP A 1039 -27.40 20.36 4.43
CA TRP A 1039 -28.27 21.03 5.39
C TRP A 1039 -27.89 20.61 6.82
N LEU A 1040 -28.14 21.48 7.78
CA LEU A 1040 -28.21 21.05 9.19
C LEU A 1040 -29.50 20.26 9.37
N LYS A 1041 -29.43 19.18 10.13
CA LYS A 1041 -30.61 18.44 10.51
C LYS A 1041 -31.60 19.34 11.28
N PRO A 1042 -32.92 19.08 11.18
CA PRO A 1042 -33.93 19.86 11.89
C PRO A 1042 -33.71 19.92 13.40
N ASP A 1043 -33.19 18.83 13.99
CA ASP A 1043 -32.93 18.67 15.42
C ASP A 1043 -31.60 19.27 15.90
N PHE A 1044 -30.80 19.87 15.00
CA PHE A 1044 -29.59 20.59 15.38
C PHE A 1044 -29.92 21.77 16.31
N LYS A 1045 -29.23 21.84 17.46
CA LYS A 1045 -29.37 22.91 18.44
C LYS A 1045 -28.11 23.78 18.47
N TYR A 1046 -28.31 25.07 18.29
CA TYR A 1046 -27.27 26.07 18.55
C TYR A 1046 -27.06 26.21 20.07
N PRO A 1047 -25.89 26.68 20.52
CA PRO A 1047 -25.64 27.08 21.90
C PRO A 1047 -26.67 28.10 22.36
N ASP A 1048 -27.05 28.05 23.63
CA ASP A 1048 -28.10 28.90 24.18
C ASP A 1048 -27.74 30.40 24.10
N ASP A 1049 -26.45 30.72 24.08
CA ASP A 1049 -25.91 32.08 23.97
C ASP A 1049 -25.63 32.52 22.52
N TYR A 1050 -25.90 31.68 21.52
CA TYR A 1050 -25.61 31.96 20.12
C TYR A 1050 -26.38 33.18 19.60
N SER A 1051 -25.67 34.18 19.09
CA SER A 1051 -26.27 35.39 18.51
C SER A 1051 -26.04 35.52 17.01
N ALA A 1052 -24.79 35.37 16.54
CA ALA A 1052 -24.48 35.57 15.13
C ALA A 1052 -23.30 34.73 14.64
N HIS A 1053 -23.42 34.19 13.42
CA HIS A 1053 -22.33 33.56 12.70
C HIS A 1053 -21.19 34.55 12.39
N VAL A 1054 -19.94 34.10 12.47
CA VAL A 1054 -18.77 34.87 11.98
C VAL A 1054 -18.10 34.18 10.81
N MET A 1055 -17.64 32.93 10.98
CA MET A 1055 -16.98 32.16 9.93
C MET A 1055 -16.86 30.67 10.25
N TYR A 1056 -16.55 29.86 9.23
CA TYR A 1056 -16.20 28.45 9.37
C TYR A 1056 -14.70 28.21 9.19
N PHE A 1057 -14.15 27.34 10.04
CA PHE A 1057 -12.81 26.79 9.94
C PHE A 1057 -12.84 25.35 9.47
N PHE A 1058 -12.07 25.09 8.43
CA PHE A 1058 -11.75 23.78 7.92
C PHE A 1058 -10.25 23.51 8.01
N PRO A 1059 -9.83 22.25 8.16
CA PRO A 1059 -8.42 21.88 8.05
C PRO A 1059 -7.78 22.45 6.78
N GLY A 1060 -6.67 23.16 6.93
CA GLY A 1060 -5.94 23.81 5.85
C GLY A 1060 -6.44 25.21 5.46
N ASP A 1061 -7.42 25.77 6.17
CA ASP A 1061 -7.76 27.19 6.03
C ASP A 1061 -6.69 28.07 6.67
N TYR A 1062 -6.31 29.18 6.01
CA TYR A 1062 -5.33 30.13 6.55
C TYR A 1062 -6.03 31.23 7.35
N ILE A 1063 -5.58 31.45 8.59
CA ILE A 1063 -6.22 32.33 9.56
C ILE A 1063 -5.18 33.31 10.12
N ARG A 1064 -5.59 34.57 10.25
CA ARG A 1064 -4.89 35.61 10.99
C ARG A 1064 -5.74 36.06 12.18
N ILE A 1065 -5.13 36.15 13.36
CA ILE A 1065 -5.76 36.65 14.59
C ILE A 1065 -5.00 37.88 15.04
N LYS A 1066 -5.72 38.98 15.22
CA LYS A 1066 -5.22 40.22 15.82
C LYS A 1066 -5.91 40.44 17.16
N THR A 1067 -5.15 40.93 18.13
CA THR A 1067 -5.68 41.36 19.44
C THR A 1067 -5.60 42.87 19.54
N PHE A 1068 -6.66 43.50 20.03
CA PHE A 1068 -6.68 44.94 20.26
C PHE A 1068 -6.11 45.30 21.63
N SER A 1069 -5.17 46.24 21.65
CA SER A 1069 -4.62 46.84 22.87
C SER A 1069 -4.91 48.34 22.89
N LYS A 1070 -5.45 48.84 24.01
CA LYS A 1070 -5.71 50.28 24.20
C LYS A 1070 -4.45 51.15 24.07
N LYS A 1071 -3.25 50.60 24.33
CA LYS A 1071 -1.97 51.35 24.28
C LYS A 1071 -1.27 51.31 22.91
N SER A 1072 -1.52 50.30 22.08
CA SER A 1072 -0.69 50.01 20.89
C SER A 1072 -1.50 49.67 19.63
N GLY A 1073 -2.84 49.79 19.68
CA GLY A 1073 -3.72 49.39 18.58
C GLY A 1073 -3.77 47.87 18.36
N GLU A 1074 -4.05 47.46 17.13
CA GLU A 1074 -4.10 46.06 16.71
C GLU A 1074 -2.70 45.43 16.67
N LYS A 1075 -2.52 44.31 17.37
CA LYS A 1075 -1.28 43.52 17.34
C LYS A 1075 -1.53 42.14 16.77
N LEU A 1076 -0.65 41.68 15.86
CA LEU A 1076 -0.69 40.31 15.35
C LEU A 1076 -0.45 39.32 16.51
N LYS A 1077 -1.43 38.43 16.73
CA LYS A 1077 -1.37 37.37 17.74
C LYS A 1077 -1.03 36.02 17.12
N PHE A 1078 -1.58 35.72 15.95
CA PHE A 1078 -1.36 34.45 15.27
C PHE A 1078 -1.59 34.59 13.77
N GLU A 1079 -0.79 33.87 12.98
CA GLU A 1079 -0.99 33.70 11.54
C GLU A 1079 -0.54 32.30 11.12
N GLY A 1080 -1.39 31.58 10.38
CA GLY A 1080 -1.09 30.25 9.89
C GLY A 1080 -2.32 29.42 9.54
N TYR A 1081 -2.12 28.14 9.25
CA TYR A 1081 -3.18 27.22 8.87
C TYR A 1081 -3.86 26.58 10.07
N PHE A 1082 -5.19 26.52 10.06
CA PHE A 1082 -5.97 25.69 10.98
C PHE A 1082 -5.74 24.21 10.70
N LYS A 1083 -5.42 23.42 11.72
CA LYS A 1083 -5.20 21.97 11.59
C LYS A 1083 -6.38 21.17 12.15
N SER A 1084 -6.72 21.40 13.41
CA SER A 1084 -7.82 20.73 14.11
C SER A 1084 -8.18 21.47 15.38
N ILE A 1085 -9.41 21.29 15.88
CA ILE A 1085 -9.78 21.77 17.21
C ILE A 1085 -8.97 21.04 18.30
N LYS A 1086 -8.59 21.76 19.36
CA LYS A 1086 -8.01 21.17 20.58
C LYS A 1086 -9.08 21.07 21.66
N SER A 1087 -9.78 22.17 21.92
CA SER A 1087 -10.92 22.22 22.82
C SER A 1087 -11.85 23.33 22.37
N VAL A 1088 -13.12 22.97 22.14
CA VAL A 1088 -14.19 23.94 21.84
C VAL A 1088 -14.42 24.83 23.05
N ASN A 1089 -14.48 24.24 24.25
CA ASN A 1089 -14.74 24.97 25.50
C ASN A 1089 -13.63 25.96 25.87
N GLU A 1090 -12.38 25.71 25.46
CA GLU A 1090 -11.25 26.63 25.68
C GLU A 1090 -11.05 27.60 24.50
N ASN A 1091 -11.94 27.59 23.50
CA ASN A 1091 -11.79 28.31 22.23
C ASN A 1091 -10.41 28.09 21.59
N SER A 1092 -9.85 26.87 21.67
CA SER A 1092 -8.46 26.59 21.30
C SER A 1092 -8.31 25.54 20.19
N PHE A 1093 -7.36 25.77 19.28
CA PHE A 1093 -7.08 24.91 18.14
C PHE A 1093 -5.58 24.67 17.89
N ARG A 1094 -5.28 23.58 17.18
CA ARG A 1094 -3.96 23.22 16.65
C ARG A 1094 -3.77 23.83 15.28
N PHE A 1095 -2.53 24.20 14.94
CA PHE A 1095 -2.24 25.00 13.74
C PHE A 1095 -0.90 24.66 13.10
N ILE A 1096 -0.69 25.05 11.84
CA ILE A 1096 0.61 25.04 11.16
C ILE A 1096 1.01 26.49 10.90
N SER A 1097 2.11 26.96 11.51
CA SER A 1097 2.70 28.30 11.29
C SER A 1097 4.14 28.18 10.82
N ASP A 1098 4.75 29.27 10.34
CA ASP A 1098 6.20 29.36 10.06
C ASP A 1098 6.77 28.22 9.21
N ASN A 1099 6.03 27.75 8.20
CA ASN A 1099 6.41 26.64 7.31
C ASN A 1099 6.77 25.30 7.99
N LYS A 1100 6.47 25.11 9.28
CA LYS A 1100 6.86 23.91 10.05
C LYS A 1100 5.68 23.00 10.41
N PRO A 1101 5.91 21.70 10.61
CA PRO A 1101 4.90 20.82 11.20
C PRO A 1101 4.44 21.31 12.59
N CYS A 1102 3.14 21.19 12.89
CA CYS A 1102 2.62 21.43 14.23
C CYS A 1102 3.13 20.37 15.22
N ALA A 1103 3.86 20.78 16.26
CA ALA A 1103 4.13 19.93 17.43
C ALA A 1103 2.80 19.54 18.12
N GLU A 1104 2.70 18.32 18.67
CA GLU A 1104 1.41 17.77 19.15
C GLU A 1104 0.72 18.59 20.24
N ASP A 1105 1.49 19.36 21.02
CA ASP A 1105 1.00 20.12 22.18
C ASP A 1105 0.82 21.62 21.92
N LYS A 1106 1.26 22.14 20.77
CA LYS A 1106 1.06 23.56 20.44
C LYS A 1106 -0.41 23.85 20.13
N ARG A 1107 -0.94 24.92 20.74
CA ARG A 1107 -2.30 25.41 20.55
C ARG A 1107 -2.33 26.93 20.54
N VAL A 1108 -3.34 27.50 19.88
CA VAL A 1108 -3.68 28.92 19.97
C VAL A 1108 -5.14 29.03 20.42
N ALA A 1109 -5.43 29.98 21.31
CA ALA A 1109 -6.78 30.25 21.78
C ALA A 1109 -7.30 31.56 21.17
N VAL A 1110 -8.56 31.57 20.74
CA VAL A 1110 -9.28 32.78 20.30
C VAL A 1110 -9.86 33.46 21.54
N ALA A 1111 -9.40 34.68 21.83
CA ALA A 1111 -9.95 35.46 22.93
C ALA A 1111 -11.28 36.11 22.52
N GLN A 1112 -12.08 36.47 23.53
CA GLN A 1112 -13.44 36.98 23.37
C GLN A 1112 -13.53 38.20 22.43
N LYS A 1113 -12.51 39.07 22.41
CA LYS A 1113 -12.47 40.31 21.62
C LYS A 1113 -11.42 40.29 20.49
N ASP A 1114 -10.86 39.12 20.17
CA ASP A 1114 -9.93 39.01 19.05
C ASP A 1114 -10.63 39.31 17.71
N ILE A 1115 -9.88 39.90 16.78
CA ILE A 1115 -10.28 40.05 15.38
C ILE A 1115 -9.72 38.83 14.63
N VAL A 1116 -10.61 38.03 14.05
CA VAL A 1116 -10.24 36.82 13.33
C VAL A 1116 -10.53 37.02 11.85
N ILE A 1117 -9.52 36.76 11.02
CA ILE A 1117 -9.53 37.02 9.58
C ILE A 1117 -9.16 35.72 8.86
N LYS A 1118 -9.96 35.33 7.86
CA LYS A 1118 -9.67 34.18 6.99
C LYS A 1118 -9.08 34.67 5.66
N LEU A 1119 -7.98 34.05 5.24
CA LEU A 1119 -7.25 34.40 4.00
C LEU A 1119 -7.14 33.17 3.09
N THR A 1120 -6.82 33.38 1.81
CA THR A 1120 -6.51 32.30 0.88
C THR A 1120 -5.02 32.27 0.60
N VAL A 1121 -4.48 31.05 0.49
CA VAL A 1121 -3.15 30.83 -0.05
C VAL A 1121 -3.31 30.10 -1.39
N ASP A 1122 -2.80 30.70 -2.46
CA ASP A 1122 -2.88 30.12 -3.79
C ASP A 1122 -1.98 28.86 -3.94
N LEU A 1123 -1.98 28.22 -5.11
CA LEU A 1123 -1.19 27.01 -5.38
C LEU A 1123 0.32 27.21 -5.23
N MET A 1124 0.80 28.45 -5.38
CA MET A 1124 2.22 28.82 -5.32
C MET A 1124 2.64 29.32 -3.94
N GLY A 1125 1.70 29.47 -2.99
CA GLY A 1125 2.03 29.92 -1.63
C GLY A 1125 1.84 31.41 -1.40
N LYS A 1126 1.13 32.13 -2.28
CA LYS A 1126 0.85 33.56 -2.07
C LYS A 1126 -0.41 33.77 -1.25
N ILE A 1127 -0.28 34.54 -0.17
CA ILE A 1127 -1.40 34.97 0.68
C ILE A 1127 -2.19 36.06 -0.06
N GLN A 1128 -3.51 35.92 -0.11
CA GLN A 1128 -4.44 36.84 -0.78
C GLN A 1128 -5.74 36.98 0.03
N GLY A 1129 -6.50 38.04 -0.28
CA GLY A 1129 -7.88 38.20 0.17
C GLY A 1129 -8.09 39.04 1.43
N GLU A 1130 -7.13 39.89 1.81
CA GLU A 1130 -7.36 40.94 2.81
C GLU A 1130 -7.61 42.28 2.10
N ASN A 1131 -8.78 42.87 2.31
CA ASN A 1131 -9.15 44.20 1.83
C ASN A 1131 -9.66 45.02 3.03
N ASP A 1132 -9.03 46.14 3.35
CA ASP A 1132 -9.39 47.03 4.48
C ASP A 1132 -9.51 46.30 5.84
N GLY A 1133 -8.61 45.35 6.09
CA GLY A 1133 -8.61 44.54 7.31
C GLY A 1133 -9.73 43.50 7.39
N ARG A 1134 -10.52 43.33 6.32
CA ARG A 1134 -11.51 42.25 6.17
C ARG A 1134 -10.92 41.13 5.33
N GLY A 1135 -11.11 39.91 5.81
CA GLY A 1135 -10.69 38.71 5.08
C GLY A 1135 -11.69 38.32 4.01
N ILE A 1136 -11.48 37.13 3.45
CA ILE A 1136 -12.39 36.55 2.48
C ILE A 1136 -13.69 36.24 3.21
N SER A 1137 -14.80 36.77 2.68
CA SER A 1137 -16.14 36.41 3.17
C SER A 1137 -16.25 34.90 3.15
N CYS A 1138 -16.72 34.30 4.25
CA CYS A 1138 -17.21 32.93 4.15
C CYS A 1138 -18.36 32.95 3.15
N GLY A 1139 -18.09 32.55 1.90
CA GLY A 1139 -19.14 31.96 1.10
C GLY A 1139 -19.69 30.85 1.97
N GLU A 1140 -20.98 30.92 2.29
CA GLU A 1140 -21.70 29.87 2.99
C GLU A 1140 -21.18 28.53 2.44
N PRO A 1141 -20.41 27.72 3.20
CA PRO A 1141 -19.91 26.46 2.65
C PRO A 1141 -21.09 25.53 2.31
N LEU A 1142 -22.28 25.91 2.77
CA LEU A 1142 -23.51 25.17 2.93
C LEU A 1142 -24.58 26.25 3.19
N SER A 1143 -25.73 26.16 2.54
CA SER A 1143 -26.93 26.84 3.03
C SER A 1143 -27.31 26.21 4.38
N LEU A 1144 -26.62 26.57 5.48
CA LEU A 1144 -26.84 26.10 6.87
C LEU A 1144 -28.14 26.64 7.44
N LEU A 1145 -29.10 26.92 6.56
CA LEU A 1145 -30.49 26.85 6.90
C LEU A 1145 -30.75 25.46 7.45
N LYS A 1146 -31.52 25.40 8.54
CA LYS A 1146 -32.12 24.14 8.95
C LYS A 1146 -32.90 23.57 7.77
N GLU A 1147 -32.81 22.26 7.58
CA GLU A 1147 -33.72 21.59 6.65
C GLU A 1147 -35.16 21.99 7.02
N LYS A 1148 -35.91 22.54 6.06
CA LYS A 1148 -37.34 22.79 6.27
C LYS A 1148 -37.99 21.43 6.51
N SER A 1149 -38.58 21.28 7.69
CA SER A 1149 -39.28 20.07 8.16
C SER A 1149 -40.29 19.58 7.13
#